data_AF-A0A918BAE9-F1
#
_entry.id   AF-A0A918BAE9-F1
#
_cell.length_a   1.000
_cell.length_b   1.000
_cell.length_c   1.000
_cell.angle_alpha   90.00
_cell.angle_beta   90.00
_cell.angle_gamma   90.00
#
_symmetry.space_group_name_H-M   'P 1'
#
loop_
_entity.id
_entity.type
_entity.pdbx_description
1 polymer ?
#
loop_
_entity_poly.entity_id
_entity_poly.type
_entity_poly.pdbx_seq_one_letter_code
_entity_poly.pdbx_strand_id
1 'polypeptide(L)'
;MHFRLLGPLEVHTGSGPLELGGTRQRAALAFLLLHANRVVPTSHLLGALWPVDDAPVTARKILQNAVWRLRRTLADAAASEDGADTGAPELLTRAPGYLLRVRPEQVDLLVFQQQVAAGRAALAAGDPLTASRALRDALSLWRGLALADLVEDGTAWPQLTALQDRRLDVMEDRFEAELACGGHHAVLRELEAFVEAEPLRERASRQLMTALYRCGRQAEALDVYNRLRTALFEGLGLEPGHRMRTLQQSVLTHDPSLDLPSSPPAEPASPPEHPPGASDDVPVPAPSAGPGPATGTPAAAPPEDAPRRPGDTPAEPPALRQPGSVLMFRFRLGAEFDRLPPQDVDQVLDALSRLVRETIEDSGGRATSVGSVQLGFFADSARRGHGAGPAVRAAVAVRDRLTAPAAARAPSAGPAPLVPGLGVHAAVTTGEAVVTELTVAGTVRPLMGGELVERCQDALEPTAAHEIRVCDRTRRLTEPWVTYQPVPASPSHWRVGTTADDGVIAPPGGHGGELDLMRGLLRRARDLGAPHLVTVLGPSGAGTARLLTGFRDALAAEEDGVRVLSATVPPPGHGGPLAAPAEMFAAYCGTTARDTPDTALRGAEAALLRLTGHADHARPLLSLLRPLVTPGSGATDAAHVRRTLLAWRDFVVRVACAQPLVLVWDGLHHADDLLLDTVEQLTEHRDGVPLLNVVGTRPLLVERRPDWAGGRRHAVTVSLPPTGLGALDRLLAPLLIQDGGAEVA
;
A
#
# COMPACT_ATOMS: atom_id res chain seq x y z
N MET A 1 -2.09 34.21 -31.15
CA MET A 1 -1.38 32.91 -31.28
C MET A 1 -1.87 31.88 -30.25
N HIS A 2 -2.11 30.63 -30.65
CA HIS A 2 -2.51 29.48 -29.81
C HIS A 2 -1.74 28.21 -30.19
N PHE A 3 -1.54 27.32 -29.21
CA PHE A 3 -0.88 26.02 -29.31
C PHE A 3 -1.88 24.92 -28.98
N ARG A 4 -1.90 23.86 -29.78
CA ARG A 4 -2.76 22.70 -29.55
C ARG A 4 -1.95 21.41 -29.46
N LEU A 5 -2.01 20.75 -28.30
CA LEU A 5 -1.31 19.50 -27.97
C LEU A 5 -2.27 18.31 -27.78
N LEU A 6 -3.57 18.55 -27.58
CA LEU A 6 -4.59 17.52 -27.33
C LEU A 6 -5.05 16.92 -28.66
N GLY A 7 -4.13 16.26 -29.37
CA GLY A 7 -4.22 15.87 -30.78
C GLY A 7 -2.84 16.07 -31.43
N PRO A 8 -2.74 16.02 -32.77
CA PRO A 8 -1.52 16.44 -33.47
C PRO A 8 -1.08 17.84 -33.05
N LEU A 9 0.24 18.07 -32.96
CA LEU A 9 0.81 19.37 -32.62
C LEU A 9 0.46 20.40 -33.70
N GLU A 10 -0.38 21.36 -33.34
CA GLU A 10 -0.75 22.49 -34.19
C GLU A 10 -0.40 23.80 -33.50
N VAL A 11 0.01 24.79 -34.28
CA VAL A 11 0.21 26.17 -33.82
C VAL A 11 -0.55 27.08 -34.75
N HIS A 12 -1.39 27.95 -34.19
CA HIS A 12 -2.25 28.85 -34.94
C HIS A 12 -1.94 30.30 -34.57
N THR A 13 -1.78 31.16 -35.57
CA THR A 13 -1.71 32.62 -35.42
C THR A 13 -3.04 33.23 -35.87
N GLY A 14 -3.21 34.54 -35.69
CA GLY A 14 -4.32 35.29 -36.29
C GLY A 14 -4.37 35.19 -37.82
N SER A 15 -3.28 34.77 -38.47
CA SER A 15 -3.16 34.62 -39.92
C SER A 15 -3.32 33.17 -40.43
N GLY A 16 -3.49 32.17 -39.55
CA GLY A 16 -3.68 30.76 -39.94
C GLY A 16 -2.77 29.76 -39.20
N PRO A 17 -2.63 28.52 -39.70
CA PRO A 17 -1.68 27.55 -39.14
C PRO A 17 -0.23 27.97 -39.42
N LEU A 18 0.63 27.80 -38.43
CA LEU A 18 2.06 28.10 -38.49
C LEU A 18 2.87 26.83 -38.71
N GLU A 19 3.52 26.72 -39.86
CA GLU A 19 4.40 25.61 -40.20
C GLU A 19 5.61 25.54 -39.26
N LEU A 20 5.66 24.48 -38.45
CA LEU A 20 6.80 24.16 -37.60
C LEU A 20 7.84 23.37 -38.42
N GLY A 21 9.12 23.65 -38.18
CA GLY A 21 10.21 22.89 -38.79
C GLY A 21 10.21 21.41 -38.38
N GLY A 22 11.04 20.59 -39.04
CA GLY A 22 11.01 19.12 -38.91
C GLY A 22 11.09 18.57 -37.47
N THR A 23 10.65 17.32 -37.28
CA THR A 23 10.34 16.59 -36.04
C THR A 23 11.05 17.07 -34.77
N ARG A 24 12.39 17.18 -34.78
CA ARG A 24 13.18 17.61 -33.60
C ARG A 24 12.80 19.01 -33.09
N GLN A 25 12.36 19.91 -33.97
CA GLN A 25 11.86 21.24 -33.62
C GLN A 25 10.45 21.19 -33.02
N ARG A 26 9.55 20.40 -33.62
CA ARG A 26 8.19 20.12 -33.09
C ARG A 26 8.27 19.48 -31.71
N ALA A 27 9.07 18.43 -31.55
CA ALA A 27 9.27 17.74 -30.28
C ALA A 27 9.88 18.65 -29.19
N ALA A 28 10.88 19.48 -29.52
CA ALA A 28 11.42 20.44 -28.56
C ALA A 28 10.37 21.45 -28.08
N LEU A 29 9.53 21.97 -28.99
CA LEU A 29 8.44 22.88 -28.65
C LEU A 29 7.36 22.18 -27.81
N ALA A 30 6.94 20.98 -28.21
CA ALA A 30 5.89 20.25 -27.51
C ALA A 30 6.33 19.84 -26.10
N PHE A 31 7.57 19.39 -25.91
CA PHE A 31 8.11 19.07 -24.59
C PHE A 31 8.20 20.31 -23.68
N LEU A 32 8.51 21.48 -24.25
CA LEU A 32 8.48 22.76 -23.54
C LEU A 32 7.04 23.20 -23.18
N LEU A 33 6.06 22.94 -24.04
CA LEU A 33 4.65 23.24 -23.79
C LEU A 33 4.02 22.30 -22.76
N LEU A 34 4.39 21.00 -22.73
CA LEU A 34 4.05 20.07 -21.63
C LEU A 34 4.57 20.55 -20.27
N HIS A 35 5.64 21.35 -20.27
CA HIS A 35 6.23 21.99 -19.09
C HIS A 35 6.08 23.53 -19.14
N ALA A 36 5.00 24.03 -19.75
CA ALA A 36 4.76 25.46 -19.94
C ALA A 36 4.95 26.27 -18.64
N ASN A 37 5.55 27.45 -18.77
CA ASN A 37 5.88 28.35 -17.66
C ASN A 37 6.85 27.78 -16.60
N ARG A 38 7.54 26.66 -16.87
CA ARG A 38 8.60 26.09 -16.01
C ARG A 38 9.93 26.01 -16.75
N VAL A 39 11.03 25.97 -15.99
CA VAL A 39 12.38 25.77 -16.54
C VAL A 39 12.58 24.27 -16.78
N VAL A 40 12.84 23.89 -18.03
CA VAL A 40 13.20 22.52 -18.41
C VAL A 40 14.72 22.43 -18.53
N PRO A 41 15.40 21.56 -17.76
CA PRO A 41 16.84 21.35 -17.87
C PRO A 41 17.26 20.90 -19.27
N THR A 42 18.45 21.32 -19.70
CA THR A 42 18.99 20.94 -21.02
C THR A 42 19.13 19.41 -21.16
N SER A 43 19.48 18.70 -20.08
CA SER A 43 19.54 17.23 -20.04
C SER A 43 18.18 16.58 -20.30
N HIS A 44 17.09 17.12 -19.74
CA HIS A 44 15.75 16.57 -19.94
C HIS A 44 15.27 16.77 -21.38
N LEU A 45 15.55 17.92 -21.99
CA LEU A 45 15.28 18.14 -23.41
C LEU A 45 16.10 17.24 -24.33
N LEU A 46 17.34 16.91 -23.96
CA LEU A 46 18.15 15.95 -24.70
C LEU A 46 17.57 14.53 -24.62
N GLY A 47 17.25 14.04 -23.42
CA GLY A 47 16.65 12.70 -23.24
C GLY A 47 15.21 12.58 -23.76
N ALA A 48 14.46 13.68 -23.80
CA ALA A 48 13.13 13.72 -24.43
C ALA A 48 13.22 13.66 -25.96
N LEU A 49 14.24 14.29 -26.55
CA LEU A 49 14.43 14.22 -28.00
C LEU A 49 15.03 12.87 -28.41
N TRP A 50 16.15 12.47 -27.81
CA TRP A 50 16.85 11.23 -28.14
C TRP A 50 16.60 10.20 -27.03
N PRO A 51 15.91 9.08 -27.32
CA PRO A 51 15.89 7.92 -26.44
C PRO A 51 17.31 7.49 -26.07
N VAL A 52 17.42 6.74 -24.96
CA VAL A 52 18.71 6.24 -24.47
C VAL A 52 19.41 5.46 -25.59
N ASP A 53 20.73 5.68 -25.72
CA ASP A 53 21.64 5.17 -26.75
C ASP A 53 21.59 5.81 -28.16
N ASP A 54 20.58 6.62 -28.51
CA ASP A 54 20.45 7.23 -29.85
C ASP A 54 21.00 8.68 -29.98
N ALA A 55 21.60 9.24 -28.93
CA ALA A 55 22.01 10.64 -28.90
C ALA A 55 23.36 10.88 -29.63
N PRO A 56 23.40 11.63 -30.76
CA PRO A 56 24.66 11.93 -31.44
C PRO A 56 25.51 12.89 -30.60
N VAL A 57 26.83 12.86 -30.78
CA VAL A 57 27.79 13.78 -30.12
C VAL A 57 27.41 15.27 -30.31
N THR A 58 26.71 15.59 -31.40
CA THR A 58 26.23 16.94 -31.74
C THR A 58 24.83 17.28 -31.18
N ALA A 59 24.16 16.40 -30.42
CA ALA A 59 22.78 16.57 -29.95
C ALA A 59 22.53 17.92 -29.26
N ARG A 60 23.46 18.38 -28.40
CA ARG A 60 23.38 19.70 -27.74
C ARG A 60 23.35 20.87 -28.73
N LYS A 61 24.13 20.78 -29.82
CA LYS A 61 24.15 21.77 -30.91
C LYS A 61 22.87 21.71 -31.75
N ILE A 62 22.33 20.51 -31.98
CA ILE A 62 21.04 20.32 -32.67
C ILE A 62 19.90 20.94 -31.86
N LEU A 63 19.85 20.70 -30.54
CA LEU A 63 18.87 21.32 -29.62
C LEU A 63 18.99 22.86 -29.61
N GLN A 64 20.21 23.40 -29.53
CA GLN A 64 20.44 24.86 -29.60
C GLN A 64 19.93 25.44 -30.93
N ASN A 65 20.19 24.77 -32.06
CA ASN A 65 19.69 25.18 -33.37
C ASN A 65 18.14 25.12 -33.44
N ALA A 66 17.52 24.09 -32.85
CA ALA A 66 16.06 23.97 -32.78
C ALA A 66 15.44 25.11 -31.96
N VAL A 67 16.01 25.42 -30.78
CA VAL A 67 15.58 26.55 -29.93
C VAL A 67 15.76 27.89 -30.65
N TRP A 68 16.88 28.10 -31.36
CA TRP A 68 17.12 29.32 -32.14
C TRP A 68 16.08 29.49 -33.27
N ARG A 69 15.76 28.41 -34.00
CA ARG A 69 14.71 28.44 -35.02
C ARG A 69 13.33 28.71 -34.42
N LEU A 70 12.98 28.05 -33.31
CA LEU A 70 11.73 28.28 -32.59
C LEU A 70 11.57 29.73 -32.17
N ARG A 71 12.60 30.34 -31.58
CA ARG A 71 12.58 31.78 -31.23
C ARG A 71 12.23 32.66 -32.41
N ARG A 72 12.86 32.44 -33.56
CA ARG A 72 12.60 33.22 -34.77
C ARG A 72 11.18 32.98 -35.29
N THR A 73 10.78 31.72 -35.48
CA THR A 73 9.44 31.36 -35.96
C THR A 73 8.31 31.89 -35.05
N LEU A 74 8.49 31.87 -33.72
CA LEU A 74 7.53 32.43 -32.77
C LEU A 74 7.51 33.97 -32.77
N ALA A 75 8.67 34.62 -32.91
CA ALA A 75 8.77 36.08 -32.96
C ALA A 75 8.22 36.66 -34.28
N ASP A 76 8.55 36.06 -35.43
CA ASP A 76 8.04 36.46 -36.74
C ASP A 76 6.51 36.33 -36.80
N ALA A 77 5.98 35.25 -36.23
CA ALA A 77 4.55 35.01 -36.06
C ALA A 77 3.87 36.06 -35.17
N ALA A 78 4.46 36.39 -34.02
CA ALA A 78 3.93 37.39 -33.10
C ALA A 78 4.00 38.82 -33.66
N ALA A 79 5.02 39.15 -34.45
CA ALA A 79 5.15 40.45 -35.12
C ALA A 79 4.14 40.66 -36.26
N SER A 80 3.45 39.61 -36.70
CA SER A 80 2.41 39.64 -37.72
C SER A 80 0.98 39.74 -37.14
N GLU A 81 0.82 39.74 -35.81
CA GLU A 81 -0.47 39.91 -35.14
C GLU A 81 -0.65 41.40 -34.74
N ASP A 82 -1.28 42.20 -35.61
CA ASP A 82 -1.58 43.62 -35.37
C ASP A 82 -2.48 43.81 -34.13
N GLY A 83 -1.87 44.16 -33.00
CA GLY A 83 -2.57 44.45 -31.75
C GLY A 83 -1.62 44.82 -30.62
N ALA A 84 -1.97 45.83 -29.82
CA ALA A 84 -1.26 46.11 -28.58
C ALA A 84 -1.69 45.10 -27.50
N ASP A 85 -0.72 44.56 -26.76
CA ASP A 85 -0.88 43.62 -25.63
C ASP A 85 -1.24 42.15 -25.99
N THR A 86 -0.69 41.62 -27.08
CA THR A 86 -0.92 40.24 -27.54
C THR A 86 -0.24 39.14 -26.69
N GLY A 87 0.47 39.50 -25.61
CA GLY A 87 1.08 38.56 -24.65
C GLY A 87 1.78 37.37 -25.31
N ALA A 88 2.74 37.65 -26.18
CA ALA A 88 3.37 36.68 -27.08
C ALA A 88 4.18 35.58 -26.35
N PRO A 89 4.34 34.39 -26.94
CA PRO A 89 5.13 33.31 -26.36
C PRO A 89 6.63 33.65 -26.29
N GLU A 90 7.22 33.64 -25.10
CA GLU A 90 8.66 33.92 -24.92
C GLU A 90 9.46 32.64 -24.62
N LEU A 91 10.38 32.26 -25.51
CA LEU A 91 11.29 31.13 -25.29
C LEU A 91 12.62 31.60 -24.68
N LEU A 92 12.68 31.69 -23.36
CA LEU A 92 13.81 32.22 -22.59
C LEU A 92 14.88 31.14 -22.31
N THR A 93 16.16 31.52 -22.34
CA THR A 93 17.23 30.70 -21.74
C THR A 93 17.30 31.04 -20.25
N ARG A 94 17.14 30.04 -19.37
CA ARG A 94 17.24 30.17 -17.92
C ARG A 94 17.92 28.93 -17.38
N ALA A 95 19.11 29.09 -16.79
CA ALA A 95 19.89 27.97 -16.27
C ALA A 95 19.05 27.09 -15.31
N PRO A 96 19.08 25.75 -15.41
CA PRO A 96 19.97 24.92 -16.25
C PRO A 96 19.46 24.58 -17.67
N GLY A 97 18.51 25.33 -18.23
CA GLY A 97 18.02 25.10 -19.60
C GLY A 97 17.15 26.21 -20.17
N TYR A 98 15.90 25.88 -20.50
CA TYR A 98 14.99 26.75 -21.25
C TYR A 98 13.61 26.81 -20.60
N LEU A 99 12.94 27.95 -20.72
CA LEU A 99 11.57 28.17 -20.26
C LEU A 99 10.76 28.75 -21.41
N LEU A 100 9.60 28.15 -21.70
CA LEU A 100 8.62 28.73 -22.61
C LEU A 100 7.51 29.39 -21.78
N ARG A 101 7.46 30.72 -21.83
CA ARG A 101 6.42 31.52 -21.18
C ARG A 101 5.24 31.67 -22.13
N VAL A 102 4.05 31.30 -21.68
CA VAL A 102 2.79 31.35 -22.43
C VAL A 102 1.64 31.65 -21.48
N ARG A 103 0.65 32.41 -21.94
CA ARG A 103 -0.59 32.61 -21.20
C ARG A 103 -1.41 31.31 -21.21
N PRO A 104 -2.15 30.97 -20.13
CA PRO A 104 -2.91 29.71 -20.07
C PRO A 104 -3.87 29.52 -21.23
N GLU A 105 -4.52 30.59 -21.68
CA GLU A 105 -5.52 30.61 -22.76
C GLU A 105 -4.91 30.35 -24.15
N GLN A 106 -3.58 30.43 -24.25
CA GLN A 106 -2.83 30.13 -25.47
C GLN A 106 -2.55 28.63 -25.64
N VAL A 107 -2.76 27.78 -24.63
CA VAL A 107 -2.42 26.34 -24.71
C VAL A 107 -3.64 25.50 -24.34
N ASP A 108 -4.14 24.69 -25.27
CA ASP A 108 -5.31 23.82 -25.07
C ASP A 108 -5.19 22.93 -23.82
N LEU A 109 -4.00 22.38 -23.55
CA LEU A 109 -3.68 21.61 -22.35
C LEU A 109 -3.87 22.40 -21.04
N LEU A 110 -3.56 23.70 -21.03
CA LEU A 110 -3.73 24.54 -19.84
C LEU A 110 -5.19 24.95 -19.66
N VAL A 111 -5.90 25.27 -20.75
CA VAL A 111 -7.36 25.50 -20.75
C VAL A 111 -8.10 24.24 -20.24
N PHE A 112 -7.74 23.06 -20.74
CA PHE A 112 -8.25 21.77 -20.28
C PHE A 112 -8.04 21.60 -18.77
N GLN A 113 -6.83 21.85 -18.25
CA GLN A 113 -6.54 21.74 -16.83
C GLN A 113 -7.36 22.71 -15.97
N GLN A 114 -7.59 23.95 -16.44
CA GLN A 114 -8.43 24.94 -15.77
C GLN A 114 -9.91 24.53 -15.75
N GLN A 115 -10.46 24.11 -16.89
CA GLN A 115 -11.86 23.68 -17.00
C GLN A 115 -12.14 22.40 -16.19
N VAL A 116 -11.19 21.46 -16.15
CA VAL A 116 -11.27 20.27 -15.28
C VAL A 116 -11.25 20.65 -13.80
N ALA A 117 -10.41 21.61 -13.40
CA ALA A 117 -10.38 22.10 -12.01
C ALA A 117 -11.70 22.78 -11.63
N ALA A 118 -12.27 23.61 -12.51
CA ALA A 118 -13.57 24.25 -12.32
C ALA A 118 -14.71 23.21 -12.22
N GLY A 119 -14.73 22.22 -13.11
CA GLY A 119 -15.73 21.15 -13.11
C GLY A 119 -15.69 20.28 -11.85
N ARG A 120 -14.49 19.93 -11.37
CA ARG A 120 -14.30 19.20 -10.10
C ARG A 120 -14.70 20.04 -8.88
N ALA A 121 -14.44 21.35 -8.90
CA ALA A 121 -14.90 22.26 -7.86
C ALA A 121 -16.43 22.36 -7.82
N ALA A 122 -17.10 22.43 -8.99
CA ALA A 122 -18.55 22.42 -9.09
C ALA A 122 -19.18 21.11 -8.58
N LEU A 123 -18.59 19.94 -8.89
CA LEU A 123 -18.99 18.66 -8.30
C LEU A 123 -18.88 18.68 -6.76
N ALA A 124 -17.75 19.15 -6.23
CA ALA A 124 -17.54 19.23 -4.78
C ALA A 124 -18.49 20.23 -4.08
N ALA A 125 -18.97 21.25 -4.80
CA ALA A 125 -19.97 22.20 -4.33
C ALA A 125 -21.43 21.71 -4.49
N GLY A 126 -21.66 20.55 -5.11
CA GLY A 126 -23.01 20.03 -5.36
C GLY A 126 -23.73 20.66 -6.56
N ASP A 127 -23.01 21.29 -7.50
CA ASP A 127 -23.54 21.79 -8.77
C ASP A 127 -23.10 20.88 -9.94
N PRO A 128 -23.84 19.79 -10.20
CA PRO A 128 -23.51 18.86 -11.29
C PRO A 128 -23.76 19.47 -12.68
N LEU A 129 -24.58 20.52 -12.80
CA LEU A 129 -24.91 21.13 -14.09
C LEU A 129 -23.74 21.98 -14.61
N THR A 130 -23.15 22.81 -13.75
CA THR A 130 -21.93 23.56 -14.07
C THR A 130 -20.75 22.61 -14.29
N ALA A 131 -20.67 21.53 -13.49
CA ALA A 131 -19.66 20.49 -13.69
C ALA A 131 -19.76 19.80 -15.06
N SER A 132 -20.95 19.32 -15.45
CA SER A 132 -21.21 18.68 -16.74
C SER A 132 -20.76 19.57 -17.90
N ARG A 133 -21.12 20.87 -17.86
CA ARG A 133 -20.70 21.85 -18.89
C ARG A 133 -19.19 22.00 -18.95
N ALA A 134 -18.53 22.35 -17.84
CA ALA A 134 -17.09 22.58 -17.81
C ALA A 134 -16.28 21.35 -18.23
N LEU A 135 -16.69 20.15 -17.84
CA LEU A 135 -16.01 18.89 -18.20
C LEU A 135 -16.28 18.48 -19.65
N ARG A 136 -17.46 18.78 -20.22
CA ARG A 136 -17.75 18.59 -21.64
C ARG A 136 -16.92 19.54 -22.50
N ASP A 137 -16.85 20.82 -22.11
CA ASP A 137 -16.04 21.82 -22.81
C ASP A 137 -14.56 21.42 -22.79
N ALA A 138 -14.05 20.94 -21.65
CA ALA A 138 -12.68 20.43 -21.51
C ALA A 138 -12.41 19.25 -22.45
N LEU A 139 -13.32 18.27 -22.51
CA LEU A 139 -13.18 17.11 -23.39
C LEU A 139 -13.28 17.48 -24.88
N SER A 140 -14.00 18.56 -25.24
CA SER A 140 -14.11 19.04 -26.63
C SER A 140 -12.79 19.57 -27.22
N LEU A 141 -11.81 19.89 -26.37
CA LEU A 141 -10.46 20.31 -26.79
C LEU A 141 -9.65 19.16 -27.39
N TRP A 142 -10.04 17.90 -27.15
CA TRP A 142 -9.34 16.71 -27.60
C TRP A 142 -9.72 16.34 -29.05
N ARG A 143 -8.72 16.40 -29.94
CA ARG A 143 -8.81 16.08 -31.37
C ARG A 143 -8.26 14.68 -31.72
N GLY A 144 -7.81 13.91 -30.72
CA GLY A 144 -7.20 12.59 -30.92
C GLY A 144 -6.25 12.22 -29.78
N LEU A 145 -5.25 11.36 -30.07
CA LEU A 145 -4.13 11.12 -29.17
C LEU A 145 -3.26 12.38 -29.04
N ALA A 146 -2.82 12.70 -27.82
CA ALA A 146 -2.00 13.87 -27.56
C ALA A 146 -0.64 13.73 -28.23
N LEU A 147 -0.27 14.74 -29.05
CA LEU A 147 0.92 14.75 -29.90
C LEU A 147 1.05 13.52 -30.82
N ALA A 148 -0.06 13.07 -31.40
CA ALA A 148 -0.09 11.88 -32.27
C ALA A 148 1.01 11.89 -33.36
N ASP A 149 1.28 13.05 -33.97
CA ASP A 149 2.34 13.26 -34.97
C ASP A 149 3.75 12.94 -34.44
N LEU A 150 4.00 13.20 -33.15
CA LEU A 150 5.27 12.90 -32.52
C LEU A 150 5.34 11.46 -32.01
N VAL A 151 4.21 10.89 -31.57
CA VAL A 151 4.10 9.49 -31.15
C VAL A 151 4.35 8.56 -32.34
N GLU A 152 3.79 8.85 -33.52
CA GLU A 152 4.06 8.12 -34.77
C GLU A 152 5.54 8.22 -35.18
N ASP A 153 6.18 9.38 -34.96
CA ASP A 153 7.64 9.59 -35.12
C ASP A 153 8.50 8.93 -34.00
N GLY A 154 7.92 8.09 -33.14
CA GLY A 154 8.62 7.29 -32.12
C GLY A 154 8.75 7.95 -30.73
N THR A 155 8.00 9.01 -30.45
CA THR A 155 8.08 9.73 -29.16
C THR A 155 7.31 9.02 -28.05
N ALA A 156 8.03 8.43 -27.09
CA ALA A 156 7.47 7.68 -25.96
C ALA A 156 7.66 8.40 -24.59
N TRP A 157 7.12 9.61 -24.45
CA TRP A 157 7.23 10.37 -23.19
C TRP A 157 6.22 9.90 -22.13
N PRO A 158 6.62 9.63 -20.86
CA PRO A 158 5.70 9.26 -19.79
C PRO A 158 4.57 10.28 -19.53
N GLN A 159 4.83 11.57 -19.83
CA GLN A 159 3.85 12.64 -19.74
C GLN A 159 2.64 12.41 -20.68
N LEU A 160 2.79 11.67 -21.78
CA LEU A 160 1.71 11.41 -22.73
C LEU A 160 0.77 10.32 -22.21
N THR A 161 1.30 9.24 -21.63
CA THR A 161 0.50 8.23 -20.92
C THR A 161 -0.30 8.86 -19.79
N ALA A 162 0.36 9.61 -18.90
CA ALA A 162 -0.29 10.29 -17.79
C ALA A 162 -1.34 11.34 -18.24
N LEU A 163 -1.20 11.90 -19.44
CA LEU A 163 -2.18 12.81 -20.04
C LEU A 163 -3.39 12.05 -20.60
N GLN A 164 -3.21 10.86 -21.20
CA GLN A 164 -4.31 9.97 -21.57
C GLN A 164 -5.06 9.45 -20.35
N ASP A 165 -4.37 8.97 -19.31
CA ASP A 165 -4.99 8.52 -18.06
C ASP A 165 -5.89 9.61 -17.46
N ARG A 166 -5.39 10.86 -17.46
CA ARG A 166 -6.14 12.03 -16.99
C ARG A 166 -7.35 12.36 -17.88
N ARG A 167 -7.33 12.04 -19.18
CA ARG A 167 -8.51 12.16 -20.05
C ARG A 167 -9.60 11.18 -19.62
N LEU A 168 -9.22 9.92 -19.38
CA LEU A 168 -10.13 8.87 -18.94
C LEU A 168 -10.78 9.22 -17.59
N ASP A 169 -9.99 9.72 -16.62
CA ASP A 169 -10.50 10.19 -15.32
C ASP A 169 -11.50 11.35 -15.47
N VAL A 170 -11.28 12.26 -16.44
CA VAL A 170 -12.17 13.40 -16.71
C VAL A 170 -13.45 12.96 -17.43
N MET A 171 -13.39 11.90 -18.25
CA MET A 171 -14.60 11.27 -18.80
C MET A 171 -15.46 10.68 -17.69
N GLU A 172 -14.87 9.95 -16.73
CA GLU A 172 -15.56 9.47 -15.53
C GLU A 172 -16.15 10.61 -14.69
N ASP A 173 -15.42 11.71 -14.48
CA ASP A 173 -15.93 12.87 -13.73
C ASP A 173 -17.15 13.49 -14.44
N ARG A 174 -17.13 13.59 -15.78
CA ARG A 174 -18.28 14.09 -16.54
C ARG A 174 -19.45 13.10 -16.45
N PHE A 175 -19.22 11.80 -16.57
CA PHE A 175 -20.29 10.80 -16.44
C PHE A 175 -20.95 10.86 -15.05
N GLU A 176 -20.18 11.14 -13.99
CA GLU A 176 -20.72 11.38 -12.64
C GLU A 176 -21.63 12.63 -12.59
N ALA A 177 -21.18 13.74 -13.18
CA ALA A 177 -21.97 14.98 -13.27
C ALA A 177 -23.27 14.78 -14.07
N GLU A 178 -23.21 14.09 -15.22
CA GLU A 178 -24.37 13.82 -16.07
C GLU A 178 -25.38 12.89 -15.38
N LEU A 179 -24.90 11.84 -14.69
CA LEU A 179 -25.75 10.94 -13.92
C LEU A 179 -26.43 11.64 -12.73
N ALA A 180 -25.74 12.58 -12.08
CA ALA A 180 -26.31 13.44 -11.04
C ALA A 180 -27.35 14.43 -11.61
N CYS A 181 -27.17 14.92 -12.84
CA CYS A 181 -28.18 15.73 -13.56
C CYS A 181 -29.37 14.93 -14.08
N GLY A 182 -29.41 13.60 -13.91
CA GLY A 182 -30.44 12.76 -14.50
C GLY A 182 -30.26 12.48 -16.00
N GLY A 183 -29.12 12.84 -16.60
CA GLY A 183 -28.77 12.61 -18.01
C GLY A 183 -28.44 11.15 -18.38
N HIS A 184 -28.93 10.17 -17.62
CA HIS A 184 -28.54 8.76 -17.72
C HIS A 184 -28.78 8.15 -19.12
N HIS A 185 -29.86 8.54 -19.81
CA HIS A 185 -30.12 8.14 -21.19
C HIS A 185 -29.13 8.76 -22.21
N ALA A 186 -28.68 10.00 -21.98
CA ALA A 186 -27.85 10.75 -22.91
C ALA A 186 -26.40 10.25 -22.94
N VAL A 187 -25.85 9.84 -21.78
CA VAL A 187 -24.48 9.32 -21.69
C VAL A 187 -24.34 7.83 -21.98
N LEU A 188 -25.46 7.08 -21.99
CA LEU A 188 -25.44 5.61 -21.95
C LEU A 188 -24.58 4.99 -23.05
N ARG A 189 -24.74 5.43 -24.30
CA ARG A 189 -24.01 4.89 -25.46
C ARG A 189 -22.51 5.20 -25.42
N GLU A 190 -22.15 6.38 -24.94
CA GLU A 190 -20.76 6.79 -24.81
C GLU A 190 -20.06 6.03 -23.66
N LEU A 191 -20.81 5.76 -22.60
CA LEU A 191 -20.37 5.03 -21.41
C LEU A 191 -20.29 3.51 -21.66
N GLU A 192 -21.19 2.94 -22.47
CA GLU A 192 -21.10 1.57 -23.01
C GLU A 192 -19.77 1.40 -23.77
N ALA A 193 -19.47 2.28 -24.73
CA ALA A 193 -18.22 2.25 -25.51
C ALA A 193 -16.96 2.50 -24.66
N PHE A 194 -17.04 3.37 -23.65
CA PHE A 194 -15.92 3.63 -22.74
C PHE A 194 -15.57 2.41 -21.89
N VAL A 195 -16.56 1.70 -21.34
CA VAL A 195 -16.33 0.48 -20.54
C VAL A 195 -15.85 -0.69 -21.41
N GLU A 196 -16.26 -0.75 -22.68
CA GLU A 196 -15.73 -1.74 -23.63
C GLU A 196 -14.25 -1.49 -23.97
N ALA A 197 -13.83 -0.23 -24.09
CA ALA A 197 -12.42 0.13 -24.30
C ALA A 197 -11.56 -0.02 -23.03
N GLU A 198 -12.11 0.31 -21.86
CA GLU A 198 -11.40 0.35 -20.57
C GLU A 198 -12.03 -0.61 -19.53
N PRO A 199 -12.07 -1.93 -19.79
CA PRO A 199 -12.87 -2.88 -19.00
C PRO A 199 -12.39 -3.05 -17.56
N LEU A 200 -11.16 -2.66 -17.23
CA LEU A 200 -10.62 -2.71 -15.86
C LEU A 200 -10.99 -1.47 -15.01
N ARG A 201 -11.59 -0.43 -15.60
CA ARG A 201 -12.03 0.78 -14.87
C ARG A 201 -13.34 0.53 -14.12
N GLU A 202 -13.22 0.06 -12.88
CA GLU A 202 -14.37 -0.19 -11.97
C GLU A 202 -15.27 1.06 -11.82
N ARG A 203 -14.72 2.28 -11.78
CA ARG A 203 -15.52 3.51 -11.63
C ARG A 203 -16.48 3.71 -12.81
N ALA A 204 -15.98 3.61 -14.04
CA ALA A 204 -16.82 3.69 -15.24
C ALA A 204 -17.83 2.53 -15.32
N SER A 205 -17.42 1.31 -14.97
CA SER A 205 -18.35 0.17 -14.90
C SER A 205 -19.50 0.39 -13.91
N ARG A 206 -19.23 0.98 -12.74
CA ARG A 206 -20.29 1.37 -11.76
C ARG A 206 -21.21 2.46 -12.31
N GLN A 207 -20.66 3.44 -13.03
CA GLN A 207 -21.46 4.48 -13.69
C GLN A 207 -22.37 3.88 -14.76
N LEU A 208 -21.86 2.95 -15.58
CA LEU A 208 -22.64 2.24 -16.60
C LEU A 208 -23.76 1.41 -15.98
N MET A 209 -23.44 0.65 -14.93
CA MET A 209 -24.41 -0.14 -14.16
C MET A 209 -25.53 0.74 -13.56
N THR A 210 -25.17 1.91 -13.01
CA THR A 210 -26.14 2.90 -12.50
C THR A 210 -27.00 3.50 -13.62
N ALA A 211 -26.40 3.81 -14.77
CA ALA A 211 -27.12 4.34 -15.93
C ALA A 211 -28.13 3.33 -16.48
N LEU A 212 -27.71 2.07 -16.67
CA LEU A 212 -28.57 0.96 -17.12
C LEU A 212 -29.73 0.71 -16.14
N TYR A 213 -29.45 0.68 -14.83
CA TYR A 213 -30.49 0.54 -13.80
C TYR A 213 -31.54 1.66 -13.90
N ARG A 214 -31.10 2.92 -13.98
CA ARG A 214 -32.01 4.09 -14.14
C ARG A 214 -32.77 4.10 -15.46
N CYS A 215 -32.27 3.44 -16.51
CA CYS A 215 -32.99 3.19 -17.76
C CYS A 215 -33.97 1.99 -17.68
N GLY A 216 -34.13 1.34 -16.53
CA GLY A 216 -34.92 0.11 -16.37
C GLY A 216 -34.26 -1.16 -16.94
N ARG A 217 -33.01 -1.08 -17.41
CA ARG A 217 -32.23 -2.19 -18.00
C ARG A 217 -31.48 -2.99 -16.92
N GLN A 218 -32.19 -3.43 -15.87
CA GLN A 218 -31.58 -4.06 -14.68
C GLN A 218 -30.75 -5.31 -14.97
N ALA A 219 -31.23 -6.20 -15.87
CA ALA A 219 -30.49 -7.40 -16.25
C ALA A 219 -29.13 -7.07 -16.88
N GLU A 220 -29.08 -6.01 -17.70
CA GLU A 220 -27.87 -5.54 -18.36
C GLU A 220 -26.94 -4.81 -17.38
N ALA A 221 -27.50 -4.12 -16.38
CA ALA A 221 -26.73 -3.55 -15.27
C ALA A 221 -25.98 -4.65 -14.48
N LEU A 222 -26.62 -5.79 -14.21
CA LEU A 222 -25.99 -6.94 -13.55
C LEU A 222 -25.00 -7.68 -14.45
N ASP A 223 -25.22 -7.69 -15.77
CA ASP A 223 -24.26 -8.21 -16.73
C ASP A 223 -22.94 -7.42 -16.75
N VAL A 224 -23.00 -6.08 -16.62
CA VAL A 224 -21.79 -5.23 -16.50
C VAL A 224 -20.94 -5.62 -15.28
N TYR A 225 -21.56 -5.96 -14.14
CA TYR A 225 -20.83 -6.49 -12.98
C TYR A 225 -20.09 -7.79 -13.33
N ASN A 226 -20.77 -8.73 -14.01
CA ASN A 226 -20.18 -10.01 -14.38
C ASN A 226 -19.02 -9.83 -15.36
N ARG A 227 -19.17 -8.99 -16.40
CA ARG A 227 -18.11 -8.67 -17.36
C ARG A 227 -16.90 -8.00 -16.69
N LEU A 228 -17.11 -7.04 -15.79
CA LEU A 228 -16.02 -6.43 -15.02
C LEU A 228 -15.32 -7.49 -14.14
N ARG A 229 -16.06 -8.36 -13.44
CA ARG A 229 -15.45 -9.40 -12.60
C ARG A 229 -14.58 -10.34 -13.44
N THR A 230 -15.06 -10.79 -14.59
CA THR A 230 -14.26 -11.60 -15.52
C THR A 230 -13.01 -10.84 -15.97
N ALA A 231 -13.13 -9.57 -16.38
CA ALA A 231 -11.99 -8.77 -16.83
C ALA A 231 -10.94 -8.54 -15.72
N LEU A 232 -11.36 -8.22 -14.49
CA LEU A 232 -10.45 -8.03 -13.34
C LEU A 232 -9.77 -9.36 -12.93
N PHE A 233 -10.50 -10.46 -12.99
CA PHE A 233 -9.97 -11.78 -12.67
C PHE A 233 -8.96 -12.26 -13.73
N GLU A 234 -9.32 -12.20 -15.01
CA GLU A 234 -8.46 -12.63 -16.12
C GLU A 234 -7.25 -11.69 -16.32
N GLY A 235 -7.44 -10.37 -16.17
CA GLY A 235 -6.41 -9.37 -16.42
C GLY A 235 -5.46 -9.12 -15.26
N LEU A 236 -5.94 -9.21 -14.02
CA LEU A 236 -5.19 -8.81 -12.81
C LEU A 236 -5.24 -9.83 -11.66
N GLY A 237 -6.04 -10.89 -11.74
CA GLY A 237 -6.28 -11.81 -10.62
C GLY A 237 -7.06 -11.17 -9.46
N LEU A 238 -7.82 -10.09 -9.72
CA LEU A 238 -8.53 -9.30 -8.70
C LEU A 238 -10.05 -9.50 -8.76
N GLU A 239 -10.71 -9.39 -7.60
CA GLU A 239 -12.17 -9.31 -7.51
C GLU A 239 -12.63 -7.84 -7.49
N PRO A 240 -13.86 -7.50 -7.96
CA PRO A 240 -14.40 -6.15 -7.91
C PRO A 240 -14.40 -5.58 -6.49
N GLY A 241 -14.03 -4.31 -6.37
CA GLY A 241 -13.92 -3.60 -5.10
C GLY A 241 -15.25 -3.46 -4.36
N HIS A 242 -15.16 -3.08 -3.08
CA HIS A 242 -16.32 -2.92 -2.21
C HIS A 242 -17.41 -2.03 -2.84
N ARG A 243 -17.02 -0.91 -3.48
CA ARG A 243 -17.99 0.04 -4.07
C ARG A 243 -18.80 -0.61 -5.20
N MET A 244 -18.20 -1.49 -6.00
CA MET A 244 -18.92 -2.24 -7.03
C MET A 244 -19.81 -3.34 -6.44
N ARG A 245 -19.32 -4.12 -5.47
CA ARG A 245 -20.12 -5.16 -4.80
C ARG A 245 -21.33 -4.59 -4.06
N THR A 246 -21.19 -3.42 -3.43
CA THR A 246 -22.33 -2.70 -2.83
C THR A 246 -23.36 -2.30 -3.90
N LEU A 247 -22.93 -1.75 -5.03
CA LEU A 247 -23.85 -1.39 -6.13
C LEU A 247 -24.59 -2.61 -6.68
N GLN A 248 -23.93 -3.76 -6.83
CA GLN A 248 -24.58 -5.01 -7.23
C GLN A 248 -25.68 -5.40 -6.24
N GLN A 249 -25.40 -5.35 -4.94
CA GLN A 249 -26.41 -5.67 -3.91
C GLN A 249 -27.59 -4.70 -3.96
N SER A 250 -27.34 -3.38 -4.04
CA SER A 250 -28.38 -2.36 -4.14
C SER A 250 -29.25 -2.53 -5.40
N VAL A 251 -28.67 -2.94 -6.53
CA VAL A 251 -29.40 -3.23 -7.78
C VAL A 251 -30.26 -4.49 -7.64
N LEU A 252 -29.79 -5.52 -6.92
CA LEU A 252 -30.58 -6.73 -6.63
C LEU A 252 -31.74 -6.44 -5.67
N THR A 253 -31.55 -5.58 -4.68
CA THR A 253 -32.57 -5.23 -3.68
C THR A 253 -33.51 -4.10 -4.10
N HIS A 254 -33.31 -3.49 -5.27
CA HIS A 254 -34.03 -2.29 -5.72
C HIS A 254 -33.97 -1.14 -4.68
N ASP A 255 -32.75 -0.86 -4.23
CA ASP A 255 -32.47 0.15 -3.19
C ASP A 255 -32.87 1.57 -3.67
N PRO A 256 -33.77 2.29 -2.96
CA PRO A 256 -34.19 3.64 -3.33
C PRO A 256 -33.07 4.68 -3.42
N SER A 257 -31.90 4.40 -2.83
CA SER A 257 -30.72 5.28 -2.98
C SER A 257 -30.11 5.28 -4.40
N LEU A 258 -30.51 4.33 -5.25
CA LEU A 258 -30.12 4.28 -6.67
C LEU A 258 -30.96 5.21 -7.55
N ASP A 259 -32.15 5.61 -7.11
CA ASP A 259 -32.98 6.56 -7.85
C ASP A 259 -32.34 7.95 -7.87
N LEU A 260 -32.86 8.85 -8.70
CA LEU A 260 -32.45 10.25 -8.62
C LEU A 260 -32.95 10.84 -7.31
N PRO A 261 -32.16 11.66 -6.60
CA PRO A 261 -32.67 12.40 -5.46
C PRO A 261 -33.82 13.27 -5.96
N SER A 262 -35.04 12.93 -5.56
CA SER A 262 -36.22 13.72 -5.84
C SER A 262 -35.93 15.16 -5.45
N SER A 263 -36.05 16.09 -6.39
CA SER A 263 -36.12 17.51 -6.00
C SER A 263 -37.18 17.63 -4.92
N PRO A 264 -36.97 18.47 -3.88
CA PRO A 264 -38.01 18.73 -2.90
C PRO A 264 -39.28 19.10 -3.68
N PRO A 265 -40.46 18.56 -3.29
CA PRO A 265 -41.68 18.80 -4.04
C PRO A 265 -41.84 20.30 -4.19
N ALA A 266 -41.88 20.76 -5.45
CA ALA A 266 -42.05 22.17 -5.73
C ALA A 266 -43.25 22.67 -4.93
N GLU A 267 -43.06 23.72 -4.13
CA GLU A 267 -44.17 24.33 -3.40
C GLU A 267 -45.31 24.57 -4.38
N PRO A 268 -46.54 24.15 -4.05
CA PRO A 268 -47.66 24.26 -4.99
C PRO A 268 -47.77 25.71 -5.41
N ALA A 269 -47.59 25.95 -6.71
CA ALA A 269 -47.57 27.30 -7.27
C ALA A 269 -48.83 28.04 -6.82
N SER A 270 -48.63 29.15 -6.10
CA SER A 270 -49.73 30.02 -5.69
C SER A 270 -50.49 30.47 -6.95
N PRO A 271 -51.83 30.41 -6.96
CA PRO A 271 -52.61 30.86 -8.11
C PRO A 271 -52.36 32.36 -8.36
N PRO A 272 -52.47 32.82 -9.62
CA PRO A 272 -52.13 34.20 -9.96
C PRO A 272 -53.05 35.21 -9.27
N GLU A 273 -52.47 36.12 -8.48
CA GLU A 273 -53.19 37.25 -7.90
C GLU A 273 -53.67 38.20 -9.00
N HIS A 274 -54.99 38.34 -9.13
CA HIS A 274 -55.60 39.53 -9.75
C HIS A 274 -55.70 40.65 -8.70
N PRO A 275 -55.56 41.93 -9.09
CA PRO A 275 -55.54 43.06 -8.16
C PRO A 275 -56.92 43.36 -7.55
N PRO A 276 -56.97 44.05 -6.39
CA PRO A 276 -58.14 44.10 -5.52
C PRO A 276 -59.21 45.11 -5.94
N GLY A 277 -60.47 44.81 -5.59
CA GLY A 277 -61.61 45.70 -5.81
C GLY A 277 -62.82 45.40 -4.93
N ALA A 278 -62.82 45.96 -3.72
CA ALA A 278 -63.95 46.28 -2.82
C ALA A 278 -65.05 45.21 -2.51
N SER A 279 -65.24 44.90 -1.21
CA SER A 279 -66.54 44.86 -0.50
C SER A 279 -66.34 44.67 1.02
N ASP A 280 -67.29 45.18 1.81
CA ASP A 280 -67.25 45.32 3.28
C ASP A 280 -67.70 44.08 4.11
N ASP A 281 -67.56 44.23 5.44
CA ASP A 281 -68.31 43.58 6.56
C ASP A 281 -68.06 42.11 7.01
N VAL A 282 -67.28 41.97 8.11
CA VAL A 282 -67.70 41.61 9.52
C VAL A 282 -68.79 40.49 9.72
N PRO A 283 -68.77 39.58 10.76
CA PRO A 283 -67.78 39.21 11.81
C PRO A 283 -67.52 37.67 12.11
N VAL A 284 -66.38 37.37 12.77
CA VAL A 284 -66.13 36.54 14.00
C VAL A 284 -67.24 35.55 14.48
N PRO A 285 -66.96 34.24 14.77
CA PRO A 285 -66.32 33.85 16.06
C PRO A 285 -65.39 32.60 16.13
N ALA A 286 -64.58 32.58 17.21
CA ALA A 286 -63.77 31.45 17.70
C ALA A 286 -64.58 30.51 18.64
N PRO A 287 -64.03 29.36 19.08
CA PRO A 287 -63.13 29.28 20.27
C PRO A 287 -61.95 28.28 20.07
N SER A 288 -61.03 27.95 21.00
CA SER A 288 -60.36 28.52 22.20
C SER A 288 -59.72 27.34 22.99
N ALA A 289 -58.65 27.60 23.78
CA ALA A 289 -57.87 26.66 24.64
C ALA A 289 -56.90 25.68 23.91
N GLY A 290 -55.62 25.49 24.28
CA GLY A 290 -54.79 25.96 25.43
C GLY A 290 -54.61 24.90 26.54
N PRO A 291 -53.50 24.83 27.33
CA PRO A 291 -52.33 25.74 27.47
C PRO A 291 -50.91 25.05 27.41
N GLY A 292 -49.83 25.80 27.72
CA GLY A 292 -48.39 25.39 27.62
C GLY A 292 -47.76 24.68 28.84
N PRO A 293 -46.46 24.89 29.24
CA PRO A 293 -45.69 26.15 29.18
C PRO A 293 -44.16 26.06 28.79
N ALA A 294 -43.47 27.20 28.99
CA ALA A 294 -42.07 27.65 28.72
C ALA A 294 -40.91 26.76 29.29
N THR A 295 -39.59 27.02 29.09
CA THR A 295 -38.76 28.27 28.94
C THR A 295 -37.38 28.02 28.28
N GLY A 296 -36.74 29.05 27.68
CA GLY A 296 -35.26 29.17 27.68
C GLY A 296 -34.55 29.76 26.45
N THR A 297 -34.16 31.05 26.50
CA THR A 297 -33.10 31.68 25.65
C THR A 297 -31.82 31.84 26.51
N PRO A 298 -30.58 31.86 25.97
CA PRO A 298 -30.00 32.99 25.19
C PRO A 298 -29.36 32.53 23.85
N ALA A 299 -28.78 33.32 22.95
CA ALA A 299 -28.73 34.78 22.67
C ALA A 299 -28.23 34.97 21.19
N ALA A 300 -27.89 36.19 20.75
CA ALA A 300 -27.40 36.49 19.39
C ALA A 300 -26.12 37.36 19.36
N ALA A 301 -25.35 37.25 18.27
CA ALA A 301 -24.25 38.16 17.88
C ALA A 301 -24.15 38.21 16.32
N PRO A 302 -23.58 39.27 15.71
CA PRO A 302 -23.97 39.75 14.38
C PRO A 302 -23.13 39.24 13.20
N PRO A 303 -23.54 39.49 11.93
CA PRO A 303 -22.74 39.20 10.75
C PRO A 303 -21.62 40.24 10.53
N GLU A 304 -20.43 39.77 10.17
CA GLU A 304 -19.38 40.59 9.55
C GLU A 304 -19.55 40.61 8.04
N ASP A 305 -19.60 41.80 7.43
CA ASP A 305 -19.29 41.95 6.01
C ASP A 305 -18.60 43.30 5.74
N ALA A 306 -17.33 43.24 5.35
CA ALA A 306 -16.52 44.40 4.98
C ALA A 306 -15.39 43.96 4.02
N PRO A 307 -15.15 44.69 2.91
CA PRO A 307 -14.30 44.20 1.83
C PRO A 307 -12.80 44.27 2.16
N ARG A 308 -12.08 43.18 1.92
CA ARG A 308 -10.61 43.12 2.06
C ARG A 308 -9.91 43.91 0.94
N ARG A 309 -8.84 44.63 1.30
CA ARG A 309 -7.96 45.35 0.36
C ARG A 309 -6.93 44.41 -0.28
N PRO A 310 -6.41 44.71 -1.49
CA PRO A 310 -5.39 43.91 -2.15
C PRO A 310 -4.01 44.19 -1.54
N GLY A 311 -3.35 43.16 -0.98
CA GLY A 311 -2.02 43.34 -0.41
C GLY A 311 -1.52 42.23 0.52
N ASP A 312 -1.80 40.95 0.24
CA ASP A 312 -1.19 39.83 0.96
C ASP A 312 -0.42 38.93 -0.02
N THR A 313 0.88 38.78 0.21
CA THR A 313 1.68 37.66 -0.31
C THR A 313 1.16 36.33 0.26
N PRO A 314 1.35 35.19 -0.43
CA PRO A 314 0.94 33.90 0.11
C PRO A 314 1.65 33.64 1.45
N ALA A 315 0.88 33.55 2.53
CA ALA A 315 1.43 33.27 3.85
C ALA A 315 2.01 31.85 3.88
N GLU A 316 3.26 31.72 4.34
CA GLU A 316 3.83 30.42 4.68
C GLU A 316 2.98 29.76 5.79
N PRO A 317 2.79 28.43 5.76
CA PRO A 317 2.01 27.74 6.79
C PRO A 317 2.66 27.96 8.17
N PRO A 318 1.86 28.24 9.22
CA PRO A 318 2.40 28.60 10.52
C PRO A 318 3.18 27.45 11.13
N ALA A 319 4.45 27.70 11.46
CA ALA A 319 5.32 26.74 12.11
C ALA A 319 4.82 26.43 13.54
N LEU A 320 4.36 25.20 13.76
CA LEU A 320 3.79 24.77 15.04
C LEU A 320 4.87 24.18 15.93
N ARG A 321 4.97 24.67 17.17
CA ARG A 321 5.73 23.99 18.23
C ARG A 321 4.91 22.82 18.75
N GLN A 322 5.49 21.63 18.72
CA GLN A 322 4.83 20.40 19.14
C GLN A 322 5.75 19.58 20.07
N PRO A 323 5.25 19.13 21.24
CA PRO A 323 5.98 18.19 22.08
C PRO A 323 6.09 16.84 21.37
N GLY A 324 7.26 16.21 21.44
CA GLY A 324 7.48 14.90 20.86
C GLY A 324 8.94 14.48 20.86
N SER A 325 9.22 13.42 20.10
CA SER A 325 10.57 12.87 19.93
C SER A 325 11.00 12.90 18.48
N VAL A 326 12.25 13.32 18.27
CA VAL A 326 12.94 13.29 16.99
C VAL A 326 13.86 12.07 16.98
N LEU A 327 13.78 11.26 15.92
CA LEU A 327 14.66 10.15 15.62
C LEU A 327 15.45 10.48 14.36
N MET A 328 16.77 10.37 14.40
CA MET A 328 17.64 10.45 13.23
C MET A 328 18.32 9.12 12.95
N PHE A 329 18.46 8.78 11.68
CA PHE A 329 19.34 7.73 11.17
C PHE A 329 20.35 8.28 10.17
N ARG A 330 21.57 7.77 10.25
CA ARG A 330 22.62 7.96 9.24
C ARG A 330 23.23 6.60 8.91
N PHE A 331 23.33 6.29 7.63
CA PHE A 331 24.05 5.13 7.13
C PHE A 331 25.48 5.51 6.75
N ARG A 332 26.42 4.59 6.93
CA ARG A 332 27.76 4.63 6.35
C ARG A 332 28.00 3.32 5.61
N LEU A 333 28.54 3.42 4.40
CA LEU A 333 28.96 2.29 3.60
C LEU A 333 30.49 2.20 3.66
N GLY A 334 31.01 1.00 3.85
CA GLY A 334 32.44 0.68 3.86
C GLY A 334 32.99 0.40 2.46
N ALA A 335 34.30 0.14 2.39
CA ALA A 335 35.04 -0.12 1.15
C ALA A 335 34.56 -1.37 0.38
N GLU A 336 33.74 -2.20 0.99
CA GLU A 336 33.04 -3.32 0.38
C GLU A 336 32.02 -2.84 -0.68
N PHE A 337 31.40 -1.67 -0.46
CA PHE A 337 30.42 -1.07 -1.38
C PHE A 337 31.08 -0.31 -2.54
N ASP A 338 32.34 0.11 -2.42
CA ASP A 338 33.12 0.74 -3.52
C ASP A 338 33.32 -0.20 -4.72
N ARG A 339 33.06 -1.50 -4.53
CA ARG A 339 33.12 -2.55 -5.58
C ARG A 339 31.83 -2.68 -6.39
N LEU A 340 30.73 -2.08 -5.93
CA LEU A 340 29.44 -2.12 -6.63
C LEU A 340 29.36 -0.99 -7.69
N PRO A 341 28.61 -1.20 -8.79
CA PRO A 341 28.21 -0.11 -9.67
C PRO A 341 27.50 1.01 -8.88
N PRO A 342 27.71 2.30 -9.21
CA PRO A 342 27.05 3.40 -8.49
C PRO A 342 25.52 3.29 -8.45
N GLN A 343 24.92 2.76 -9.52
CA GLN A 343 23.47 2.51 -9.60
C GLN A 343 22.97 1.49 -8.57
N ASP A 344 23.80 0.52 -8.18
CA ASP A 344 23.44 -0.49 -7.18
C ASP A 344 23.64 0.05 -5.76
N VAL A 345 24.65 0.90 -5.55
CA VAL A 345 24.82 1.67 -4.31
C VAL A 345 23.63 2.60 -4.06
N ASP A 346 23.18 3.33 -5.08
CA ASP A 346 21.98 4.17 -5.02
C ASP A 346 20.72 3.34 -4.71
N GLN A 347 20.54 2.17 -5.36
CA GLN A 347 19.43 1.26 -5.07
C GLN A 347 19.45 0.72 -3.62
N VAL A 348 20.63 0.43 -3.06
CA VAL A 348 20.79 0.02 -1.65
C VAL A 348 20.43 1.18 -0.72
N LEU A 349 20.90 2.40 -1.00
CA LEU A 349 20.57 3.59 -0.20
C LEU A 349 19.07 3.93 -0.25
N ASP A 350 18.42 3.76 -1.40
CA ASP A 350 16.96 3.88 -1.57
C ASP A 350 16.21 2.79 -0.79
N ALA A 351 16.70 1.55 -0.82
CA ALA A 351 16.10 0.44 -0.06
C ALA A 351 16.24 0.62 1.46
N LEU A 352 17.38 1.10 1.94
CA LEU A 352 17.59 1.46 3.35
C LEU A 352 16.73 2.66 3.76
N SER A 353 16.64 3.69 2.92
CA SER A 353 15.79 4.87 3.16
C SER A 353 14.31 4.50 3.22
N ARG A 354 13.87 3.58 2.35
CA ARG A 354 12.53 2.99 2.35
C ARG A 354 12.26 2.20 3.63
N LEU A 355 13.17 1.30 4.02
CA LEU A 355 13.08 0.51 5.26
C LEU A 355 12.94 1.40 6.51
N VAL A 356 13.72 2.47 6.61
CA VAL A 356 13.65 3.42 7.73
C VAL A 356 12.31 4.15 7.75
N ARG A 357 11.87 4.67 6.60
CA ARG A 357 10.58 5.37 6.47
C ARG A 357 9.42 4.48 6.88
N GLU A 358 9.33 3.27 6.33
CA GLU A 358 8.31 2.27 6.67
C GLU A 358 8.33 1.98 8.18
N THR A 359 9.51 1.72 8.76
CA THR A 359 9.62 1.41 10.21
C THR A 359 9.23 2.59 11.12
N ILE A 360 9.46 3.83 10.69
CA ILE A 360 9.02 5.05 11.40
C ILE A 360 7.49 5.21 11.31
N GLU A 361 6.93 5.03 10.12
CA GLU A 361 5.50 5.17 9.84
C GLU A 361 4.68 4.06 10.53
N ASP A 362 5.14 2.80 10.48
CA ASP A 362 4.59 1.65 11.22
C ASP A 362 4.58 1.89 12.74
N SER A 363 5.64 2.55 13.25
CA SER A 363 5.76 2.93 14.66
C SER A 363 4.86 4.13 15.02
N GLY A 364 4.09 4.67 14.08
CA GLY A 364 3.17 5.79 14.27
C GLY A 364 3.84 7.16 14.26
N GLY A 365 5.07 7.26 13.78
CA GLY A 365 5.78 8.52 13.53
C GLY A 365 5.53 9.04 12.10
N ARG A 366 6.07 10.22 11.81
CA ARG A 366 6.08 10.81 10.46
C ARG A 366 7.51 10.95 9.98
N ALA A 367 7.85 10.32 8.86
CA ALA A 367 9.20 10.35 8.30
C ALA A 367 9.40 11.52 7.33
N THR A 368 10.64 12.00 7.24
CA THR A 368 11.15 12.91 6.22
C THR A 368 12.64 12.62 6.00
N SER A 369 13.24 13.21 4.96
CA SER A 369 14.63 12.99 4.59
C SER A 369 15.33 14.32 4.33
N VAL A 370 16.56 14.47 4.85
CA VAL A 370 17.40 15.65 4.65
C VAL A 370 18.80 15.17 4.26
N GLY A 371 19.10 15.19 2.96
CA GLY A 371 20.34 14.62 2.42
C GLY A 371 20.43 13.12 2.71
N SER A 372 21.55 12.68 3.31
CA SER A 372 21.78 11.29 3.71
C SER A 372 21.23 10.93 5.10
N VAL A 373 20.56 11.87 5.79
CA VAL A 373 19.96 11.65 7.10
C VAL A 373 18.46 11.43 6.94
N GLN A 374 17.96 10.31 7.47
CA GLN A 374 16.53 10.02 7.59
C GLN A 374 16.04 10.48 8.96
N LEU A 375 14.89 11.13 9.01
CA LEU A 375 14.39 11.86 10.16
C LEU A 375 12.93 11.47 10.46
N GLY A 376 12.61 11.12 11.70
CA GLY A 376 11.25 10.79 12.14
C GLY A 376 10.78 11.67 13.28
N PHE A 377 9.54 12.18 13.20
CA PHE A 377 8.88 12.86 14.32
C PHE A 377 7.78 11.98 14.93
N PHE A 378 7.81 11.85 16.25
CA PHE A 378 6.81 11.16 17.04
C PHE A 378 6.18 12.17 18.01
N ALA A 379 5.02 12.73 17.62
CA ALA A 379 4.31 13.69 18.45
C ALA A 379 3.77 13.05 19.74
N ASP A 380 3.90 13.74 20.86
CA ASP A 380 3.21 13.40 22.10
C ASP A 380 1.69 13.57 21.90
N SER A 381 0.89 12.64 22.43
CA SER A 381 -0.57 12.76 22.34
C SER A 381 -1.29 12.20 23.55
N ALA A 382 -2.39 12.86 23.95
CA ALA A 382 -3.24 12.42 25.06
C ALA A 382 -3.84 11.00 24.87
N ARG A 383 -3.83 10.45 23.65
CA ARG A 383 -4.35 9.10 23.34
C ARG A 383 -3.27 8.01 23.22
N ARG A 384 -2.02 8.35 22.91
CA ARG A 384 -0.92 7.37 22.71
C ARG A 384 0.26 7.53 23.67
N GLY A 385 0.24 8.54 24.55
CA GLY A 385 1.33 8.86 25.46
C GLY A 385 2.49 9.59 24.77
N HIS A 386 3.67 9.50 25.35
CA HIS A 386 4.89 10.16 24.87
C HIS A 386 5.50 9.47 23.63
N GLY A 387 5.90 10.26 22.63
CA GLY A 387 6.55 9.79 21.40
C GLY A 387 7.91 9.12 21.61
N ALA A 388 8.53 9.33 22.77
CA ALA A 388 9.82 8.72 23.15
C ALA A 388 9.80 7.19 23.08
N GLY A 389 8.65 6.60 23.44
CA GLY A 389 8.47 5.15 23.41
C GLY A 389 8.57 4.59 21.99
N PRO A 390 7.65 4.99 21.08
CA PRO A 390 7.71 4.67 19.67
C PRO A 390 9.07 4.96 19.01
N ALA A 391 9.68 6.12 19.29
CA ALA A 391 10.93 6.54 18.66
C ALA A 391 12.11 5.61 18.98
N VAL A 392 12.29 5.21 20.26
CA VAL A 392 13.36 4.26 20.63
C VAL A 392 13.12 2.88 20.03
N ARG A 393 11.86 2.44 19.91
CA ARG A 393 11.53 1.13 19.31
C ARG A 393 11.76 1.10 17.81
N ALA A 394 11.44 2.19 17.09
CA ALA A 394 11.79 2.33 15.67
C ALA A 394 13.32 2.29 15.45
N ALA A 395 14.09 2.95 16.33
CA ALA A 395 15.56 2.91 16.31
C ALA A 395 16.11 1.49 16.47
N VAL A 396 15.61 0.74 17.46
CA VAL A 396 15.98 -0.65 17.74
C VAL A 396 15.57 -1.57 16.58
N ALA A 397 14.34 -1.44 16.07
CA ALA A 397 13.84 -2.28 14.98
C ALA A 397 14.67 -2.15 13.69
N VAL A 398 15.11 -0.94 13.32
CA VAL A 398 16.00 -0.76 12.15
C VAL A 398 17.39 -1.34 12.41
N ARG A 399 17.99 -1.11 13.60
CA ARG A 399 19.29 -1.69 13.96
C ARG A 399 19.26 -3.22 13.93
N ASP A 400 18.22 -3.82 14.50
CA ASP A 400 18.10 -5.27 14.68
C ASP A 400 17.72 -5.99 13.37
N ARG A 401 17.10 -5.28 12.41
CA ARG A 401 16.91 -5.76 11.03
C ARG A 401 18.21 -5.72 10.19
N LEU A 402 19.20 -4.93 10.59
CA LEU A 402 20.47 -4.72 9.85
C LEU A 402 21.69 -5.30 10.56
N THR A 403 21.47 -6.10 11.61
CA THR A 403 22.53 -6.77 12.39
C THR A 403 22.20 -8.25 12.55
N ALA A 404 23.23 -9.10 12.68
CA ALA A 404 23.05 -10.55 12.80
C ALA A 404 22.24 -10.97 14.07
N PRO A 405 21.63 -12.17 14.10
CA PRO A 405 20.93 -12.67 15.29
C PRO A 405 21.86 -12.82 16.50
N ALA A 406 21.37 -12.50 17.70
CA ALA A 406 22.16 -12.60 18.93
C ALA A 406 22.64 -14.03 19.26
N ALA A 407 21.86 -15.05 18.88
CA ALA A 407 22.18 -16.47 19.11
C ALA A 407 23.44 -16.97 18.36
N ALA A 408 23.96 -16.19 17.40
CA ALA A 408 25.16 -16.51 16.63
C ALA A 408 26.43 -15.82 17.16
N ARG A 409 26.40 -15.21 18.36
CA ARG A 409 27.49 -14.35 18.89
C ARG A 409 28.04 -14.83 20.23
N ALA A 410 29.30 -14.49 20.51
CA ALA A 410 29.85 -14.53 21.85
C ALA A 410 29.25 -13.38 22.71
N PRO A 411 28.97 -13.61 24.01
CA PRO A 411 28.20 -12.69 24.85
C PRO A 411 28.88 -11.34 25.16
N SER A 412 30.14 -11.14 24.78
CA SER A 412 30.90 -9.89 24.96
C SER A 412 31.06 -9.07 23.67
N ALA A 413 30.60 -9.58 22.52
CA ALA A 413 30.72 -8.89 21.24
C ALA A 413 29.51 -7.95 20.98
N GLY A 414 29.79 -6.72 20.56
CA GLY A 414 28.76 -5.76 20.15
C GLY A 414 27.95 -6.21 18.92
N PRO A 415 26.88 -5.48 18.56
CA PRO A 415 26.04 -5.81 17.41
C PRO A 415 26.83 -5.81 16.09
N ALA A 416 27.17 -7.02 15.61
CA ALA A 416 27.79 -7.23 14.31
C ALA A 416 26.80 -6.98 13.15
N PRO A 417 27.20 -6.26 12.08
CA PRO A 417 26.35 -6.00 10.92
C PRO A 417 25.89 -7.28 10.22
N LEU A 418 24.75 -7.22 9.53
CA LEU A 418 24.29 -8.29 8.65
C LEU A 418 25.10 -8.33 7.33
N VAL A 419 25.65 -7.18 6.90
CA VAL A 419 26.48 -7.03 5.70
C VAL A 419 27.79 -6.31 6.04
N PRO A 420 28.96 -6.87 5.70
CA PRO A 420 30.26 -6.20 5.88
C PRO A 420 30.25 -4.77 5.33
N GLY A 421 30.80 -3.82 6.08
CA GLY A 421 30.86 -2.41 5.71
C GLY A 421 29.58 -1.58 5.97
N LEU A 422 28.40 -2.17 6.21
CA LEU A 422 27.17 -1.39 6.44
C LEU A 422 27.07 -0.91 7.90
N GLY A 423 27.45 0.33 8.17
CA GLY A 423 27.28 0.99 9.47
C GLY A 423 25.94 1.72 9.61
N VAL A 424 25.21 1.44 10.69
CA VAL A 424 23.95 2.12 11.04
C VAL A 424 24.15 2.98 12.28
N HIS A 425 23.85 4.29 12.22
CA HIS A 425 23.94 5.18 13.38
C HIS A 425 22.55 5.77 13.65
N ALA A 426 22.11 5.78 14.92
CA ALA A 426 20.82 6.36 15.29
C ALA A 426 20.87 7.21 16.57
N ALA A 427 20.03 8.24 16.63
CA ALA A 427 19.87 9.11 17.79
C ALA A 427 18.39 9.46 18.04
N VAL A 428 17.98 9.52 19.32
CA VAL A 428 16.61 9.89 19.73
C VAL A 428 16.62 10.98 20.81
N THR A 429 16.08 12.15 20.50
CA THR A 429 15.90 13.25 21.46
C THR A 429 14.42 13.56 21.66
N THR A 430 14.05 13.95 22.89
CA THR A 430 12.66 14.26 23.26
C THR A 430 12.57 15.68 23.82
N GLY A 431 11.60 16.47 23.35
CA GLY A 431 11.42 17.88 23.70
C GLY A 431 10.34 18.56 22.84
N GLU A 432 10.49 19.86 22.60
CA GLU A 432 9.65 20.61 21.67
C GLU A 432 10.31 20.70 20.29
N ALA A 433 9.64 20.23 19.24
CA ALA A 433 10.07 20.42 17.85
C ALA A 433 9.30 21.56 17.20
N VAL A 434 9.93 22.30 16.27
CA VAL A 434 9.20 23.16 15.33
C VAL A 434 8.87 22.32 14.10
N VAL A 435 7.58 22.16 13.78
CA VAL A 435 7.10 21.39 12.63
C VAL A 435 6.33 22.30 11.69
N THR A 436 6.73 22.32 10.42
CA THR A 436 6.08 23.03 9.33
C THR A 436 5.62 22.00 8.30
N GLU A 437 4.36 22.04 7.87
CA GLU A 437 3.83 21.10 6.87
C GLU A 437 4.13 21.62 5.46
N LEU A 438 5.01 20.93 4.73
CA LEU A 438 5.40 21.26 3.37
C LEU A 438 4.70 20.31 2.39
N THR A 439 3.89 20.87 1.46
CA THR A 439 3.23 20.06 0.43
C THR A 439 4.09 19.99 -0.82
N VAL A 440 4.60 18.80 -1.15
CA VAL A 440 5.42 18.54 -2.34
C VAL A 440 4.77 17.44 -3.17
N ALA A 441 4.49 17.74 -4.45
CA ALA A 441 3.86 16.81 -5.39
C ALA A 441 2.55 16.14 -4.87
N GLY A 442 1.76 16.85 -4.07
CA GLY A 442 0.53 16.33 -3.46
C GLY A 442 0.72 15.53 -2.17
N THR A 443 1.97 15.29 -1.74
CA THR A 443 2.27 14.70 -0.43
C THR A 443 2.62 15.77 0.60
N VAL A 444 1.96 15.74 1.76
CA VAL A 444 2.32 16.58 2.92
C VAL A 444 3.47 15.91 3.66
N ARG A 445 4.60 16.62 3.81
CA ARG A 445 5.77 16.17 4.57
C ARG A 445 6.06 17.13 5.71
N PRO A 446 6.36 16.64 6.93
CA PRO A 446 6.85 17.51 8.00
C PRO A 446 8.28 17.97 7.66
N LEU A 447 8.47 19.27 7.56
CA LEU A 447 9.77 19.90 7.72
C LEU A 447 9.97 20.17 9.22
N MET A 448 10.99 19.57 9.82
CA MET A 448 11.32 19.76 11.23
C MET A 448 12.51 20.70 11.37
N GLY A 449 12.47 21.60 12.36
CA GLY A 449 13.57 22.50 12.67
C GLY A 449 13.67 22.85 14.16
N GLY A 450 14.72 23.62 14.47
CA GLY A 450 15.01 24.14 15.81
C GLY A 450 15.82 23.20 16.71
N GLU A 451 16.04 23.67 17.94
CA GLU A 451 16.98 23.13 18.94
C GLU A 451 16.86 21.61 19.22
N LEU A 452 15.69 20.99 19.02
CA LEU A 452 15.54 19.54 19.20
C LEU A 452 16.18 18.72 18.05
N VAL A 453 16.12 19.24 16.82
CA VAL A 453 16.76 18.64 15.65
C VAL A 453 18.28 18.78 15.76
N GLU A 454 18.77 19.96 16.13
CA GLU A 454 20.20 20.23 16.36
C GLU A 454 20.79 19.30 17.43
N ARG A 455 20.16 19.21 18.61
CA ARG A 455 20.59 18.27 19.67
C ARG A 455 20.52 16.79 19.24
N CYS A 456 19.63 16.44 18.31
CA CYS A 456 19.58 15.08 17.77
C CYS A 456 20.75 14.82 16.81
N GLN A 457 21.18 15.83 16.06
CA GLN A 457 22.34 15.76 15.17
C GLN A 457 23.65 15.68 15.98
N ASP A 458 23.79 16.51 17.03
CA ASP A 458 24.92 16.46 17.96
C ASP A 458 25.04 15.09 18.66
N ALA A 459 23.91 14.48 19.00
CA ALA A 459 23.88 13.12 19.54
C ALA A 459 24.28 12.05 18.50
N LEU A 460 23.93 12.25 17.23
CA LEU A 460 24.20 11.32 16.13
C LEU A 460 25.66 11.36 15.67
N GLU A 461 26.31 12.52 15.71
CA GLU A 461 27.63 12.72 15.12
C GLU A 461 28.73 11.78 15.68
N PRO A 462 28.91 11.64 17.00
CA PRO A 462 29.95 10.81 17.62
C PRO A 462 29.49 9.36 17.89
N THR A 463 28.35 8.92 17.34
CA THR A 463 27.76 7.59 17.54
C THR A 463 28.54 6.51 16.78
N ALA A 464 28.91 5.41 17.44
CA ALA A 464 29.58 4.27 16.82
C ALA A 464 28.66 3.50 15.85
N ALA A 465 29.22 2.61 15.03
CA ALA A 465 28.41 1.76 14.17
C ALA A 465 27.50 0.85 15.00
N HIS A 466 26.22 0.77 14.62
CA HIS A 466 25.13 0.06 15.29
C HIS A 466 24.82 0.54 16.72
N GLU A 467 25.34 1.70 17.14
CA GLU A 467 24.98 2.35 18.39
C GLU A 467 23.71 3.19 18.20
N ILE A 468 22.82 3.15 19.21
CA ILE A 468 21.65 4.03 19.33
C ILE A 468 21.87 4.90 20.56
N ARG A 469 21.88 6.23 20.38
CA ARG A 469 22.00 7.20 21.48
C ARG A 469 20.67 7.87 21.79
N VAL A 470 20.44 8.17 23.06
CA VAL A 470 19.26 8.91 23.53
C VAL A 470 19.66 10.02 24.49
N CYS A 471 18.89 11.11 24.54
CA CYS A 471 19.06 12.10 25.60
C CYS A 471 18.45 11.63 26.93
N ASP A 472 18.92 12.19 28.04
CA ASP A 472 18.47 11.85 29.40
C ASP A 472 16.95 12.02 29.64
N ARG A 473 16.27 12.90 28.87
CA ARG A 473 14.79 12.99 28.89
C ARG A 473 14.12 11.81 28.20
N THR A 474 14.64 11.36 27.06
CA THR A 474 14.19 10.12 26.41
C THR A 474 14.39 8.96 27.38
N ARG A 475 15.60 8.80 27.95
CA ARG A 475 15.91 7.74 28.95
C ARG A 475 14.87 7.67 30.06
N ARG A 476 14.60 8.78 30.77
CA ARG A 476 13.64 8.77 31.90
C ARG A 476 12.22 8.33 31.50
N LEU A 477 11.81 8.51 30.25
CA LEU A 477 10.49 8.10 29.74
C LEU A 477 10.45 6.64 29.28
N THR A 478 11.62 6.00 29.09
CA THR A 478 11.77 4.67 28.48
C THR A 478 12.48 3.66 29.39
N GLU A 479 13.15 4.11 30.45
CA GLU A 479 13.86 3.32 31.47
C GLU A 479 13.04 2.19 32.13
N PRO A 480 11.70 2.26 32.30
CA PRO A 480 10.93 1.12 32.83
C PRO A 480 10.87 -0.11 31.92
N TRP A 481 11.42 -0.03 30.69
CA TRP A 481 11.44 -1.10 29.72
C TRP A 481 12.74 -1.15 28.87
N VAL A 482 13.55 -0.09 28.81
CA VAL A 482 14.84 -0.07 28.08
C VAL A 482 16.04 0.03 29.02
N THR A 483 16.98 -0.90 28.88
CA THR A 483 18.29 -0.85 29.55
C THR A 483 19.22 0.17 28.88
N TYR A 484 19.89 1.00 29.69
CA TYR A 484 20.79 2.05 29.22
C TYR A 484 22.18 1.96 29.83
N GLN A 485 23.20 2.29 29.03
CA GLN A 485 24.58 2.47 29.47
C GLN A 485 25.01 3.93 29.35
N PRO A 486 25.72 4.52 30.33
CA PRO A 486 26.22 5.88 30.22
C PRO A 486 27.32 5.98 29.15
N VAL A 487 27.35 7.07 28.39
CA VAL A 487 28.41 7.34 27.42
C VAL A 487 29.50 8.19 28.08
N PRO A 488 30.73 7.67 28.34
CA PRO A 488 31.74 8.41 29.13
C PRO A 488 32.15 9.76 28.53
N ALA A 489 32.07 9.89 27.19
CA ALA A 489 32.41 11.11 26.47
C ALA A 489 31.25 12.13 26.36
N SER A 490 30.07 11.86 26.92
CA SER A 490 28.89 12.73 26.78
C SER A 490 27.89 12.49 27.94
N PRO A 491 28.02 13.19 29.07
CA PRO A 491 27.22 12.93 30.28
C PRO A 491 25.71 13.22 30.13
N SER A 492 25.28 13.87 29.04
CA SER A 492 23.87 14.12 28.69
C SER A 492 23.25 13.02 27.80
N HIS A 493 24.05 12.05 27.35
CA HIS A 493 23.65 11.03 26.37
C HIS A 493 23.88 9.61 26.88
N TRP A 494 22.95 8.72 26.52
CA TRP A 494 22.89 7.34 26.98
C TRP A 494 22.79 6.40 25.78
N ARG A 495 23.46 5.26 25.86
CA ARG A 495 23.44 4.20 24.85
C ARG A 495 22.33 3.19 25.18
N VAL A 496 21.51 2.84 24.19
CA VAL A 496 20.57 1.71 24.30
C VAL A 496 21.36 0.40 24.36
N GLY A 497 21.12 -0.42 25.39
CA GLY A 497 21.74 -1.74 25.53
C GLY A 497 21.33 -2.74 24.45
N THR A 498 22.05 -3.85 24.38
CA THR A 498 21.59 -5.08 23.70
C THR A 498 20.79 -5.90 24.71
N THR A 499 19.55 -6.26 24.38
CA THR A 499 18.67 -7.07 25.22
C THR A 499 19.13 -8.54 25.24
N ALA A 500 20.08 -8.82 26.11
CA ALA A 500 20.37 -10.13 26.65
C ALA A 500 20.29 -9.98 28.19
N ASP A 501 19.59 -10.92 28.81
CA ASP A 501 19.04 -10.86 30.18
C ASP A 501 17.96 -9.79 30.45
N ASP A 502 16.99 -10.24 31.25
CA ASP A 502 15.79 -9.60 31.77
C ASP A 502 14.75 -9.02 30.78
N GLY A 503 13.48 -9.28 31.11
CA GLY A 503 12.37 -9.17 30.16
C GLY A 503 11.80 -7.77 29.94
N VAL A 504 10.89 -7.70 28.96
CA VAL A 504 10.04 -6.53 28.61
C VAL A 504 10.73 -5.42 27.79
N ILE A 505 11.28 -5.81 26.63
CA ILE A 505 10.79 -5.21 25.37
C ILE A 505 10.44 -6.33 24.40
N ALA A 506 9.16 -6.71 24.32
CA ALA A 506 8.69 -7.39 23.13
C ALA A 506 8.73 -6.39 21.96
N PRO A 507 9.41 -6.66 20.83
CA PRO A 507 9.50 -5.72 19.73
C PRO A 507 8.13 -5.56 19.05
N PRO A 508 7.51 -4.36 19.05
CA PRO A 508 6.30 -4.13 18.26
C PRO A 508 6.72 -3.81 16.83
N GLY A 509 6.87 -4.85 16.00
CA GLY A 509 7.28 -4.73 14.60
C GLY A 509 8.07 -5.95 14.10
N GLY A 510 7.43 -7.05 13.72
CA GLY A 510 5.98 -7.28 13.60
C GLY A 510 5.59 -8.69 14.01
N HIS A 511 4.30 -9.00 13.88
CA HIS A 511 3.65 -10.27 14.25
C HIS A 511 3.29 -10.47 15.73
N GLY A 512 3.41 -9.43 16.57
CA GLY A 512 3.06 -9.52 17.99
C GLY A 512 1.55 -9.71 18.25
N GLY A 513 0.70 -8.95 17.56
CA GLY A 513 -0.75 -9.10 17.66
C GLY A 513 -1.25 -10.41 17.03
N GLU A 514 -0.54 -10.89 16.02
CA GLU A 514 -0.76 -12.14 15.32
C GLU A 514 -0.42 -13.34 16.21
N LEU A 515 0.70 -13.29 16.96
CA LEU A 515 1.03 -14.27 18.00
C LEU A 515 -0.01 -14.30 19.13
N ASP A 516 -0.46 -13.13 19.60
CA ASP A 516 -1.49 -13.05 20.64
C ASP A 516 -2.85 -13.54 20.16
N LEU A 517 -3.21 -13.29 18.89
CA LEU A 517 -4.38 -13.86 18.23
C LEU A 517 -4.28 -15.39 18.15
N MET A 518 -3.14 -15.93 17.72
CA MET A 518 -2.92 -17.37 17.61
C MET A 518 -2.96 -18.07 18.99
N ARG A 519 -2.39 -17.46 20.03
CA ARG A 519 -2.54 -17.90 21.43
C ARG A 519 -4.00 -17.81 21.92
N GLY A 520 -4.72 -16.76 21.53
CA GLY A 520 -6.15 -16.61 21.83
C GLY A 520 -7.01 -17.71 21.19
N LEU A 521 -6.71 -18.08 19.94
CA LEU A 521 -7.36 -19.17 19.23
C LEU A 521 -6.97 -20.55 19.79
N LEU A 522 -5.74 -20.75 20.26
CA LEU A 522 -5.34 -21.96 20.99
C LEU A 522 -6.15 -22.14 22.29
N ARG A 523 -6.28 -21.09 23.10
CA ARG A 523 -7.14 -21.11 24.29
C ARG A 523 -8.58 -21.46 23.91
N ARG A 524 -9.15 -20.79 22.90
CA ARG A 524 -10.51 -21.06 22.41
C ARG A 524 -10.71 -22.49 21.89
N ALA A 525 -9.71 -23.07 21.22
CA ALA A 525 -9.74 -24.46 20.78
C ALA A 525 -9.74 -25.46 21.96
N ARG A 526 -9.01 -25.15 23.04
CA ARG A 526 -9.03 -25.91 24.30
C ARG A 526 -10.37 -25.77 25.03
N ASP A 527 -10.84 -24.52 25.22
CA ASP A 527 -12.05 -24.20 26.00
C ASP A 527 -13.32 -24.76 25.35
N LEU A 528 -13.42 -24.71 24.02
CA LEU A 528 -14.55 -25.27 23.27
C LEU A 528 -14.37 -26.75 22.91
N GLY A 529 -13.16 -27.29 23.04
CA GLY A 529 -12.80 -28.60 22.49
C GLY A 529 -13.10 -28.70 20.99
N ALA A 530 -12.84 -27.65 20.21
CA ALA A 530 -13.22 -27.61 18.79
C ALA A 530 -12.00 -27.33 17.89
N PRO A 531 -11.88 -28.00 16.73
CA PRO A 531 -10.76 -27.78 15.83
C PRO A 531 -10.83 -26.37 15.21
N HIS A 532 -9.75 -25.60 15.31
CA HIS A 532 -9.61 -24.28 14.71
C HIS A 532 -8.55 -24.29 13.61
N LEU A 533 -8.72 -23.48 12.56
CA LEU A 533 -7.75 -23.28 11.48
C LEU A 533 -7.32 -21.82 11.40
N VAL A 534 -6.01 -21.58 11.36
CA VAL A 534 -5.40 -20.26 11.16
C VAL A 534 -4.58 -20.30 9.88
N THR A 535 -4.98 -19.54 8.87
CA THR A 535 -4.20 -19.36 7.63
C THR A 535 -3.40 -18.08 7.73
N VAL A 536 -2.08 -18.18 7.88
CA VAL A 536 -1.14 -17.06 7.82
C VAL A 536 -0.71 -16.85 6.36
N LEU A 537 -1.26 -15.82 5.73
CA LEU A 537 -1.05 -15.48 4.34
C LEU A 537 -0.01 -14.36 4.21
N GLY A 538 1.11 -14.62 3.54
CA GLY A 538 2.15 -13.59 3.34
C GLY A 538 2.81 -13.69 1.97
N PRO A 539 3.12 -12.56 1.29
CA PRO A 539 3.99 -12.56 0.12
C PRO A 539 5.42 -12.96 0.51
N SER A 540 6.23 -13.35 -0.48
CA SER A 540 7.64 -13.71 -0.26
C SER A 540 8.39 -12.60 0.48
N GLY A 541 9.01 -12.94 1.61
CA GLY A 541 9.72 -12.00 2.49
C GLY A 541 8.91 -11.45 3.68
N ALA A 542 7.57 -11.59 3.70
CA ALA A 542 6.70 -11.07 4.77
C ALA A 542 6.91 -11.69 6.17
N GLY A 543 7.81 -12.66 6.30
CA GLY A 543 8.19 -13.25 7.58
C GLY A 543 7.26 -14.36 8.09
N THR A 544 6.42 -14.97 7.22
CA THR A 544 5.55 -16.10 7.57
C THR A 544 6.29 -17.20 8.32
N ALA A 545 7.40 -17.71 7.77
CA ALA A 545 8.23 -18.75 8.41
C ALA A 545 8.76 -18.30 9.79
N ARG A 546 9.14 -17.02 9.94
CA ARG A 546 9.62 -16.44 11.20
C ARG A 546 8.51 -16.32 12.24
N LEU A 547 7.28 -15.98 11.84
CA LEU A 547 6.10 -16.00 12.71
C LEU A 547 5.80 -17.43 13.18
N LEU A 548 5.77 -18.40 12.27
CA LEU A 548 5.52 -19.81 12.62
C LEU A 548 6.58 -20.38 13.56
N THR A 549 7.86 -20.08 13.31
CA THR A 549 8.97 -20.46 14.21
C THR A 549 8.80 -19.79 15.57
N GLY A 550 8.58 -18.47 15.61
CA GLY A 550 8.36 -17.75 16.87
C GLY A 550 7.16 -18.25 17.67
N PHE A 551 6.08 -18.68 17.01
CA PHE A 551 4.92 -19.28 17.67
C PHE A 551 5.23 -20.66 18.26
N ARG A 552 5.90 -21.54 17.50
CA ARG A 552 6.32 -22.86 17.99
C ARG A 552 7.26 -22.73 19.18
N ASP A 553 8.26 -21.86 19.07
CA ASP A 553 9.29 -21.70 20.09
C ASP A 553 8.71 -21.05 21.37
N ALA A 554 7.72 -20.15 21.22
CA ALA A 554 6.94 -19.60 22.33
C ALA A 554 6.10 -20.67 23.05
N LEU A 555 5.46 -21.58 22.32
CA LEU A 555 4.72 -22.70 22.92
C LEU A 555 5.64 -23.73 23.59
N ALA A 556 6.85 -23.93 23.07
CA ALA A 556 7.84 -24.82 23.69
C ALA A 556 8.39 -24.31 25.04
N ALA A 557 8.25 -23.00 25.29
CA ALA A 557 8.59 -22.36 26.57
C ALA A 557 7.42 -22.31 27.57
N GLU A 558 6.20 -22.68 27.15
CA GLU A 558 5.02 -22.75 28.02
C GLU A 558 4.88 -24.18 28.60
N GLU A 559 4.82 -24.33 29.94
CA GLU A 559 4.64 -25.64 30.61
C GLU A 559 3.25 -26.27 30.40
N ASP A 560 2.42 -25.70 29.53
CA ASP A 560 0.96 -25.76 29.56
C ASP A 560 0.35 -27.03 28.90
N GLY A 561 1.15 -28.09 28.78
CA GLY A 561 0.74 -29.43 28.34
C GLY A 561 0.36 -29.57 26.86
N VAL A 562 0.60 -28.53 26.05
CA VAL A 562 0.26 -28.52 24.61
C VAL A 562 1.30 -29.29 23.81
N ARG A 563 0.88 -30.20 22.93
CA ARG A 563 1.76 -30.84 21.96
C ARG A 563 1.81 -30.02 20.68
N VAL A 564 3.02 -29.75 20.18
CA VAL A 564 3.22 -29.12 18.87
C VAL A 564 3.87 -30.12 17.91
N LEU A 565 3.30 -30.28 16.72
CA LEU A 565 3.92 -30.99 15.60
C LEU A 565 4.06 -30.02 14.43
N SER A 566 5.24 -29.91 13.85
CA SER A 566 5.51 -29.03 12.71
C SER A 566 6.11 -29.79 11.54
N ALA A 567 5.76 -29.38 10.31
CA ALA A 567 6.41 -29.86 9.10
C ALA A 567 6.49 -28.77 8.03
N THR A 568 7.50 -28.87 7.16
CA THR A 568 7.63 -27.99 5.99
C THR A 568 7.20 -28.75 4.75
N VAL A 569 6.23 -28.22 4.00
CA VAL A 569 5.80 -28.84 2.75
C VAL A 569 6.86 -28.58 1.66
N PRO A 570 7.52 -29.63 1.13
CA PRO A 570 8.59 -29.45 0.15
C PRO A 570 8.03 -28.93 -1.18
N PRO A 571 8.84 -28.23 -2.00
CA PRO A 571 8.44 -27.82 -3.34
C PRO A 571 8.03 -29.02 -4.21
N PRO A 572 7.23 -28.80 -5.27
CA PRO A 572 6.88 -29.85 -6.24
C PRO A 572 8.13 -30.62 -6.73
N GLY A 573 7.99 -31.95 -6.80
CA GLY A 573 9.08 -32.85 -7.19
C GLY A 573 10.09 -33.21 -6.08
N HIS A 574 10.05 -32.55 -4.92
CA HIS A 574 10.99 -32.78 -3.80
C HIS A 574 10.38 -33.58 -2.64
N GLY A 575 9.17 -34.11 -2.83
CA GLY A 575 8.48 -35.00 -1.89
C GLY A 575 7.10 -35.38 -2.42
N GLY A 576 6.53 -36.48 -1.94
CA GLY A 576 5.13 -36.85 -2.21
C GLY A 576 4.16 -36.27 -1.16
N PRO A 577 2.83 -36.41 -1.36
CA PRO A 577 1.78 -35.97 -0.42
C PRO A 577 1.98 -36.41 1.04
N LEU A 578 2.68 -37.53 1.24
CA LEU A 578 2.93 -38.11 2.55
C LEU A 578 4.15 -37.51 3.29
N ALA A 579 4.95 -36.65 2.65
CA ALA A 579 6.21 -36.15 3.22
C ALA A 579 6.02 -35.36 4.53
N ALA A 580 5.19 -34.31 4.52
CA ALA A 580 4.91 -33.52 5.72
C ALA A 580 4.13 -34.31 6.80
N PRO A 581 3.09 -35.12 6.45
CA PRO A 581 2.48 -36.06 7.39
C PRO A 581 3.46 -37.07 8.02
N ALA A 582 4.46 -37.54 7.27
CA ALA A 582 5.50 -38.43 7.76
C ALA A 582 6.47 -37.73 8.72
N GLU A 583 6.88 -36.50 8.43
CA GLU A 583 7.67 -35.67 9.35
C GLU A 583 6.95 -35.48 10.70
N MET A 584 5.67 -35.09 10.67
CA MET A 584 4.85 -34.95 11.89
C MET A 584 4.66 -36.27 12.64
N PHE A 585 4.46 -37.38 11.92
CA PHE A 585 4.30 -38.70 12.53
C PHE A 585 5.59 -39.19 13.18
N ALA A 586 6.73 -39.05 12.51
CA ALA A 586 8.05 -39.38 13.04
C ALA A 586 8.39 -38.56 14.30
N ALA A 587 8.10 -37.25 14.27
CA ALA A 587 8.26 -36.37 15.43
C ALA A 587 7.40 -36.82 16.63
N TYR A 588 6.15 -37.24 16.41
CA TYR A 588 5.30 -37.80 17.47
C TYR A 588 5.86 -39.12 18.03
N CYS A 589 6.39 -39.98 17.17
CA CYS A 589 6.97 -41.27 17.56
C CYS A 589 8.33 -41.16 18.27
N GLY A 590 8.98 -39.99 18.22
CA GLY A 590 10.33 -39.79 18.74
C GLY A 590 11.41 -40.42 17.85
N THR A 591 11.13 -40.60 16.56
CA THR A 591 12.01 -41.25 15.58
C THR A 591 12.64 -40.22 14.66
N THR A 592 13.89 -40.45 14.27
CA THR A 592 14.68 -39.54 13.43
C THR A 592 14.89 -40.10 12.01
N ALA A 593 15.26 -39.25 11.05
CA ALA A 593 15.63 -39.70 9.70
C ALA A 593 16.90 -40.59 9.65
N ARG A 594 17.59 -40.79 10.78
CA ARG A 594 18.75 -41.69 10.92
C ARG A 594 18.39 -43.08 11.45
N ASP A 595 17.15 -43.26 11.90
CA ASP A 595 16.66 -44.55 12.40
C ASP A 595 16.51 -45.56 11.26
N THR A 596 16.73 -46.85 11.57
CA THR A 596 16.46 -47.91 10.60
C THR A 596 14.95 -48.13 10.48
N PRO A 597 14.44 -48.67 9.36
CA PRO A 597 13.02 -48.98 9.20
C PRO A 597 12.45 -49.78 10.38
N ASP A 598 13.21 -50.70 10.97
CA ASP A 598 12.78 -51.51 12.11
C ASP A 598 12.84 -50.77 13.45
N THR A 599 13.76 -49.82 13.68
CA THR A 599 13.70 -48.98 14.89
C THR A 599 12.56 -47.98 14.79
N ALA A 600 12.36 -47.37 13.62
CA ALA A 600 11.25 -46.46 13.36
C ALA A 600 9.88 -47.15 13.51
N LEU A 601 9.71 -48.37 12.98
CA LEU A 601 8.48 -49.15 13.13
C LEU A 601 8.18 -49.53 14.60
N ARG A 602 9.21 -49.93 15.37
CA ARG A 602 9.04 -50.21 16.81
C ARG A 602 8.73 -48.95 17.62
N GLY A 603 9.34 -47.81 17.28
CA GLY A 603 9.00 -46.51 17.84
C GLY A 603 7.53 -46.14 17.58
N ALA A 604 7.07 -46.32 16.35
CA ALA A 604 5.69 -46.11 15.94
C ALA A 604 4.70 -47.05 16.63
N GLU A 605 4.99 -48.35 16.74
CA GLU A 605 4.14 -49.30 17.48
C GLU A 605 4.04 -48.90 18.96
N ALA A 606 5.16 -48.59 19.61
CA ALA A 606 5.17 -48.15 21.00
C ALA A 606 4.42 -46.82 21.21
N ALA A 607 4.51 -45.88 20.27
CA ALA A 607 3.79 -44.60 20.32
C ALA A 607 2.27 -44.79 20.15
N LEU A 608 1.84 -45.61 19.19
CA LEU A 608 0.42 -45.90 18.95
C LEU A 608 -0.19 -46.76 20.07
N LEU A 609 0.58 -47.67 20.69
CA LEU A 609 0.16 -48.38 21.90
C LEU A 609 -0.09 -47.42 23.07
N ARG A 610 0.80 -46.45 23.31
CA ARG A 610 0.58 -45.41 24.33
C ARG A 610 -0.66 -44.54 24.03
N LEU A 611 -0.88 -44.20 22.76
CA LEU A 611 -2.00 -43.35 22.32
C LEU A 611 -3.36 -44.05 22.41
N THR A 612 -3.42 -45.34 22.06
CA THR A 612 -4.69 -46.10 21.97
C THR A 612 -4.97 -46.98 23.19
N GLY A 613 -3.99 -47.19 24.05
CA GLY A 613 -4.07 -48.04 25.24
C GLY A 613 -4.09 -49.56 24.98
N HIS A 614 -4.44 -50.00 23.77
CA HIS A 614 -4.62 -51.42 23.44
C HIS A 614 -4.07 -51.80 22.06
N ALA A 615 -3.42 -52.97 21.99
CA ALA A 615 -2.80 -53.49 20.75
C ALA A 615 -3.80 -53.69 19.60
N ASP A 616 -5.06 -54.03 19.92
CA ASP A 616 -6.13 -54.26 18.93
C ASP A 616 -6.55 -52.98 18.20
N HIS A 617 -6.25 -51.81 18.77
CA HIS A 617 -6.45 -50.51 18.12
C HIS A 617 -5.14 -49.97 17.50
N ALA A 618 -3.99 -50.20 18.15
CA ALA A 618 -2.68 -49.76 17.65
C ALA A 618 -2.29 -50.45 16.34
N ARG A 619 -2.47 -51.78 16.23
CA ARG A 619 -1.98 -52.57 15.08
C ARG A 619 -2.68 -52.27 13.76
N PRO A 620 -4.03 -52.17 13.67
CA PRO A 620 -4.69 -51.80 12.42
C PRO A 620 -4.30 -50.39 11.96
N LEU A 621 -4.20 -49.45 12.90
CA LEU A 621 -3.78 -48.07 12.62
C LEU A 621 -2.33 -48.02 12.13
N LEU A 622 -1.40 -48.73 12.77
CA LEU A 622 -0.01 -48.84 12.32
C LEU A 622 0.10 -49.44 10.92
N SER A 623 -0.73 -50.45 10.58
CA SER A 623 -0.74 -51.07 9.26
C SER A 623 -1.10 -50.07 8.15
N LEU A 624 -2.01 -49.13 8.42
CA LEU A 624 -2.39 -48.06 7.50
C LEU A 624 -1.37 -46.91 7.46
N LEU A 625 -0.72 -46.61 8.60
CA LEU A 625 0.29 -45.54 8.72
C LEU A 625 1.71 -45.97 8.31
N ARG A 626 1.95 -47.26 8.07
CA ARG A 626 3.25 -47.81 7.66
C ARG A 626 3.96 -47.04 6.53
N PRO A 627 3.28 -46.51 5.49
CA PRO A 627 3.93 -45.73 4.44
C PRO A 627 4.57 -44.42 4.91
N LEU A 628 4.17 -43.89 6.08
CA LEU A 628 4.78 -42.72 6.71
C LEU A 628 6.12 -43.04 7.41
N VAL A 629 6.27 -44.29 7.88
CA VAL A 629 7.47 -44.76 8.59
C VAL A 629 8.52 -45.29 7.62
N THR A 630 8.08 -45.99 6.58
CA THR A 630 8.95 -46.63 5.60
C THR A 630 8.59 -46.16 4.18
N PRO A 631 8.99 -44.94 3.78
CA PRO A 631 8.73 -44.43 2.44
C PRO A 631 9.55 -45.22 1.40
N GLY A 632 8.91 -46.19 0.75
CA GLY A 632 9.58 -47.00 -0.29
C GLY A 632 8.89 -48.32 -0.68
N SER A 633 7.86 -48.79 0.04
CA SER A 633 7.29 -50.14 -0.17
C SER A 633 6.00 -50.22 -1.02
N GLY A 634 5.58 -49.15 -1.71
CA GLY A 634 4.47 -49.22 -2.68
C GLY A 634 3.57 -47.98 -2.89
N ALA A 635 4.00 -46.79 -2.48
CA ALA A 635 3.16 -45.57 -2.49
C ALA A 635 3.09 -44.85 -3.87
N THR A 636 2.84 -45.57 -4.96
CA THR A 636 2.56 -44.99 -6.30
C THR A 636 1.08 -44.95 -6.67
N ASP A 637 0.20 -45.62 -5.91
CA ASP A 637 -1.26 -45.59 -6.10
C ASP A 637 -1.91 -44.47 -5.25
N ALA A 638 -2.64 -43.57 -5.92
CA ALA A 638 -3.39 -42.50 -5.28
C ALA A 638 -4.47 -43.01 -4.29
N ALA A 639 -5.05 -44.19 -4.51
CA ALA A 639 -6.00 -44.79 -3.58
C ALA A 639 -5.31 -45.37 -2.33
N HIS A 640 -4.03 -45.75 -2.41
CA HIS A 640 -3.21 -46.08 -1.24
C HIS A 640 -2.86 -44.81 -0.44
N VAL A 641 -2.34 -43.76 -1.10
CA VAL A 641 -2.05 -42.46 -0.47
C VAL A 641 -3.26 -41.90 0.28
N ARG A 642 -4.45 -41.92 -0.35
CA ARG A 642 -5.71 -41.46 0.27
C ARG A 642 -6.08 -42.24 1.54
N ARG A 643 -5.87 -43.57 1.55
CA ARG A 643 -6.10 -44.40 2.74
C ARG A 643 -5.12 -44.07 3.87
N THR A 644 -3.86 -43.83 3.54
CA THR A 644 -2.83 -43.39 4.51
C THR A 644 -3.18 -42.03 5.12
N LEU A 645 -3.60 -41.05 4.31
CA LEU A 645 -3.99 -39.72 4.79
C LEU A 645 -5.25 -39.77 5.67
N LEU A 646 -6.25 -40.60 5.33
CA LEU A 646 -7.42 -40.82 6.19
C LEU A 646 -7.06 -41.45 7.54
N ALA A 647 -6.16 -42.44 7.55
CA ALA A 647 -5.65 -43.03 8.79
C ALA A 647 -4.82 -42.03 9.60
N TRP A 648 -4.04 -41.18 8.94
CA TRP A 648 -3.27 -40.12 9.58
C TRP A 648 -4.17 -39.05 10.20
N ARG A 649 -5.30 -38.73 9.56
CA ARG A 649 -6.35 -37.87 10.11
C ARG A 649 -6.96 -38.43 11.40
N ASP A 650 -7.30 -39.73 11.42
CA ASP A 650 -7.78 -40.43 12.63
C ASP A 650 -6.73 -40.42 13.75
N PHE A 651 -5.46 -40.63 13.41
CA PHE A 651 -4.34 -40.49 14.35
C PHE A 651 -4.23 -39.08 14.94
N VAL A 652 -4.26 -38.02 14.11
CA VAL A 652 -4.21 -36.61 14.57
C VAL A 652 -5.36 -36.31 15.53
N VAL A 653 -6.57 -36.73 15.20
CA VAL A 653 -7.75 -36.54 16.07
C VAL A 653 -7.57 -37.25 17.40
N ARG A 654 -7.08 -38.51 17.41
CA ARG A 654 -6.78 -39.23 18.67
C ARG A 654 -5.72 -38.51 19.50
N VAL A 655 -4.66 -37.98 18.89
CA VAL A 655 -3.63 -37.22 19.61
C VAL A 655 -4.23 -35.96 20.24
N ALA A 656 -5.05 -35.21 19.50
CA ALA A 656 -5.76 -34.03 20.01
C ALA A 656 -6.72 -34.36 21.17
N CYS A 657 -7.46 -35.46 21.08
CA CYS A 657 -8.34 -35.91 22.18
C CYS A 657 -7.54 -36.35 23.43
N ALA A 658 -6.29 -36.82 23.27
CA ALA A 658 -5.44 -37.23 24.38
C ALA A 658 -4.70 -36.05 25.04
N GLN A 659 -4.33 -35.03 24.27
CA GLN A 659 -3.78 -33.76 24.76
C GLN A 659 -3.99 -32.64 23.72
N PRO A 660 -4.15 -31.36 24.13
CA PRO A 660 -4.25 -30.25 23.18
C PRO A 660 -3.13 -30.26 22.15
N LEU A 661 -3.50 -30.21 20.87
CA LEU A 661 -2.59 -30.38 19.74
C LEU A 661 -2.53 -29.12 18.88
N VAL A 662 -1.32 -28.68 18.56
CA VAL A 662 -1.03 -27.66 17.56
C VAL A 662 -0.31 -28.32 16.40
N LEU A 663 -0.85 -28.17 15.19
CA LEU A 663 -0.17 -28.52 13.96
C LEU A 663 0.32 -27.24 13.28
N VAL A 664 1.59 -27.22 12.86
CA VAL A 664 2.20 -26.08 12.15
C VAL A 664 2.70 -26.53 10.79
N TRP A 665 2.15 -25.95 9.73
CA TRP A 665 2.54 -26.22 8.36
C TRP A 665 3.23 -24.98 7.79
N ASP A 666 4.47 -25.11 7.33
CA ASP A 666 5.09 -24.08 6.49
C ASP A 666 5.03 -24.49 5.01
N GLY A 667 4.90 -23.50 4.13
CA GLY A 667 4.93 -23.71 2.69
C GLY A 667 3.71 -24.41 2.06
N LEU A 668 2.52 -24.43 2.70
CA LEU A 668 1.39 -25.27 2.24
C LEU A 668 0.93 -25.02 0.78
N HIS A 669 1.21 -23.86 0.19
CA HIS A 669 1.04 -23.62 -1.26
C HIS A 669 1.74 -24.64 -2.20
N HIS A 670 2.70 -25.42 -1.71
CA HIS A 670 3.34 -26.51 -2.46
C HIS A 670 2.60 -27.86 -2.38
N ALA A 671 1.58 -27.99 -1.51
CA ALA A 671 0.83 -29.23 -1.32
C ALA A 671 0.01 -29.63 -2.56
N ASP A 672 -0.23 -30.92 -2.73
CA ASP A 672 -1.21 -31.41 -3.68
C ASP A 672 -2.64 -31.27 -3.14
N ASP A 673 -3.64 -31.45 -4.01
CA ASP A 673 -5.04 -31.29 -3.64
C ASP A 673 -5.50 -32.28 -2.57
N LEU A 674 -4.89 -33.46 -2.52
CA LEU A 674 -5.26 -34.51 -1.55
C LEU A 674 -4.79 -34.16 -0.13
N LEU A 675 -3.60 -33.57 0.00
CA LEU A 675 -3.12 -33.03 1.27
C LEU A 675 -3.91 -31.78 1.69
N LEU A 676 -4.23 -30.88 0.75
CA LEU A 676 -5.07 -29.69 1.03
C LEU A 676 -6.45 -30.11 1.56
N ASP A 677 -7.15 -31.04 0.88
CA ASP A 677 -8.43 -31.61 1.33
C ASP A 677 -8.32 -32.19 2.75
N THR A 678 -7.21 -32.89 3.04
CA THR A 678 -6.96 -33.51 4.35
C THR A 678 -6.79 -32.46 5.46
N VAL A 679 -6.09 -31.35 5.18
CA VAL A 679 -5.90 -30.25 6.14
C VAL A 679 -7.21 -29.52 6.41
N GLU A 680 -8.04 -29.27 5.38
CA GLU A 680 -9.36 -28.64 5.58
C GLU A 680 -10.32 -29.55 6.36
N GLN A 681 -10.34 -30.86 6.06
CA GLN A 681 -11.19 -31.84 6.77
C GLN A 681 -10.84 -31.99 8.25
N LEU A 682 -9.63 -31.63 8.71
CA LEU A 682 -9.33 -31.59 10.14
C LEU A 682 -10.25 -30.60 10.89
N THR A 683 -10.74 -29.54 10.23
CA THR A 683 -11.69 -28.56 10.81
C THR A 683 -13.14 -29.05 10.88
N GLU A 684 -13.49 -30.15 10.21
CA GLU A 684 -14.87 -30.67 10.14
C GLU A 684 -15.26 -31.54 11.35
N HIS A 685 -14.33 -31.85 12.24
CA HIS A 685 -14.57 -32.77 13.35
C HIS A 685 -15.45 -32.12 14.44
N ARG A 686 -16.25 -32.96 15.11
CA ARG A 686 -17.20 -32.53 16.15
C ARG A 686 -16.48 -32.11 17.44
N ASP A 687 -17.24 -31.45 18.31
CA ASP A 687 -16.84 -31.04 19.66
C ASP A 687 -16.18 -32.20 20.45
N GLY A 688 -15.12 -31.89 21.21
CA GLY A 688 -14.25 -32.84 21.91
C GLY A 688 -12.82 -32.96 21.35
N VAL A 689 -12.44 -32.20 20.32
CA VAL A 689 -11.12 -32.24 19.66
C VAL A 689 -10.39 -30.88 19.80
N PRO A 690 -9.56 -30.68 20.85
CA PRO A 690 -8.82 -29.43 21.07
C PRO A 690 -7.58 -29.34 20.15
N LEU A 691 -7.83 -29.03 18.87
CA LEU A 691 -6.85 -28.93 17.80
C LEU A 691 -6.74 -27.49 17.28
N LEU A 692 -5.52 -26.95 17.18
CA LEU A 692 -5.24 -25.74 16.42
C LEU A 692 -4.36 -26.07 15.20
N ASN A 693 -4.87 -25.80 14.02
CA ASN A 693 -4.20 -26.04 12.75
C ASN A 693 -3.66 -24.71 12.22
N VAL A 694 -2.35 -24.50 12.20
CA VAL A 694 -1.70 -23.24 11.77
C VAL A 694 -0.99 -23.46 10.44
N VAL A 695 -1.38 -22.71 9.42
CA VAL A 695 -0.92 -22.87 8.04
C VAL A 695 -0.23 -21.59 7.56
N GLY A 696 1.07 -21.65 7.33
CA GLY A 696 1.82 -20.63 6.59
C GLY A 696 1.73 -20.88 5.09
N THR A 697 1.28 -19.87 4.34
CA THR A 697 1.13 -19.97 2.90
C THR A 697 1.26 -18.64 2.17
N ARG A 698 1.34 -18.71 0.84
CA ARG A 698 1.39 -17.55 -0.07
C ARG A 698 0.01 -17.30 -0.70
N PRO A 699 -0.28 -16.08 -1.20
CA PRO A 699 -1.49 -15.77 -1.99
C PRO A 699 -1.87 -16.82 -3.03
N LEU A 700 -0.86 -17.38 -3.72
CA LEU A 700 -0.96 -18.51 -4.67
C LEU A 700 -1.85 -19.69 -4.20
N LEU A 701 -1.94 -19.98 -2.90
CA LEU A 701 -2.82 -21.05 -2.41
C LEU A 701 -4.29 -20.66 -2.51
N VAL A 702 -4.64 -19.41 -2.18
CA VAL A 702 -6.00 -18.88 -2.28
C VAL A 702 -6.39 -18.63 -3.74
N GLU A 703 -5.43 -18.23 -4.59
CA GLU A 703 -5.62 -18.15 -6.04
C GLU A 703 -5.95 -19.54 -6.64
N ARG A 704 -5.27 -20.61 -6.20
CA ARG A 704 -5.54 -21.99 -6.62
C ARG A 704 -6.82 -22.58 -6.00
N ARG A 705 -7.16 -22.18 -4.76
CA ARG A 705 -8.37 -22.61 -4.03
C ARG A 705 -9.09 -21.40 -3.42
N PRO A 706 -9.97 -20.73 -4.17
CA PRO A 706 -10.73 -19.59 -3.65
C PRO A 706 -11.62 -19.93 -2.44
N ASP A 707 -12.11 -21.18 -2.39
CA ASP A 707 -12.91 -21.70 -1.27
C ASP A 707 -12.06 -22.14 -0.05
N TRP A 708 -10.73 -21.98 -0.07
CA TRP A 708 -9.85 -22.40 1.03
C TRP A 708 -10.30 -21.80 2.36
N ALA A 709 -10.62 -22.68 3.32
CA ALA A 709 -11.18 -22.31 4.62
C ALA A 709 -12.52 -21.52 4.57
N GLY A 710 -13.09 -21.31 3.38
CA GLY A 710 -14.36 -20.64 3.16
C GLY A 710 -15.55 -21.44 3.72
N GLY A 711 -16.48 -20.76 4.39
CA GLY A 711 -17.64 -21.39 5.01
C GLY A 711 -17.35 -22.35 6.17
N ARG A 712 -16.08 -22.55 6.54
CA ARG A 712 -15.68 -23.38 7.68
C ARG A 712 -16.01 -22.70 9.00
N ARG A 713 -16.53 -23.46 9.96
CA ARG A 713 -16.60 -23.01 11.36
C ARG A 713 -15.19 -22.98 11.92
N HIS A 714 -14.90 -22.04 12.82
CA HIS A 714 -13.62 -21.95 13.53
C HIS A 714 -12.36 -21.71 12.65
N ALA A 715 -12.53 -21.22 11.42
CA ALA A 715 -11.43 -20.80 10.57
C ALA A 715 -11.19 -19.27 10.62
N VAL A 716 -9.92 -18.86 10.57
CA VAL A 716 -9.45 -17.46 10.56
C VAL A 716 -8.29 -17.32 9.57
N THR A 717 -8.25 -16.22 8.81
CA THR A 717 -7.12 -15.86 7.95
C THR A 717 -6.45 -14.60 8.49
N VAL A 718 -5.12 -14.62 8.58
CA VAL A 718 -4.26 -13.53 9.04
C VAL A 718 -3.35 -13.14 7.88
N SER A 719 -3.45 -11.90 7.41
CA SER A 719 -2.64 -11.41 6.29
C SER A 719 -1.45 -10.61 6.78
N LEU A 720 -0.24 -11.02 6.39
CA LEU A 720 1.00 -10.32 6.69
C LEU A 720 1.31 -9.30 5.58
N PRO A 721 1.61 -8.03 5.89
CA PRO A 721 1.98 -7.05 4.89
C PRO A 721 3.34 -7.41 4.25
N PRO A 722 3.58 -7.01 2.98
CA PRO A 722 4.90 -7.13 2.37
C PRO A 722 5.90 -6.27 3.14
N THR A 723 7.01 -6.88 3.56
CA THR A 723 8.14 -6.16 4.18
C THR A 723 9.05 -5.61 3.07
N GLY A 724 9.55 -4.38 3.22
CA GLY A 724 10.49 -3.76 2.26
C GLY A 724 11.83 -4.50 2.09
N LEU A 725 12.09 -5.53 2.91
CA LEU A 725 13.28 -6.38 2.88
C LEU A 725 13.38 -7.24 1.61
N GLY A 726 12.27 -7.65 0.98
CA GLY A 726 12.30 -8.51 -0.22
C GLY A 726 12.95 -7.88 -1.48
N ALA A 727 13.25 -6.58 -1.44
CA ALA A 727 14.11 -5.89 -2.41
C ALA A 727 15.56 -5.76 -1.89
N LEU A 728 15.73 -5.43 -0.61
CA LEU A 728 17.04 -5.27 0.02
C LEU A 728 17.84 -6.58 0.03
N ASP A 729 17.21 -7.72 0.36
CA ASP A 729 17.87 -9.04 0.36
C ASP A 729 18.38 -9.45 -1.03
N ARG A 730 17.68 -9.05 -2.11
CA ARG A 730 18.12 -9.31 -3.50
C ARG A 730 19.28 -8.42 -3.91
N LEU A 731 19.30 -7.16 -3.46
CA LEU A 731 20.39 -6.20 -3.74
C LEU A 731 21.65 -6.50 -2.92
N LEU A 732 21.49 -7.05 -1.71
CA LEU A 732 22.60 -7.40 -0.81
C LEU A 732 23.14 -8.82 -1.02
N ALA A 733 22.43 -9.70 -1.73
CA ALA A 733 22.88 -11.07 -2.04
C ALA A 733 24.31 -11.16 -2.60
N PRO A 734 24.80 -10.27 -3.50
CA PRO A 734 26.19 -10.31 -3.98
C PRO A 734 27.24 -10.09 -2.88
N LEU A 735 26.90 -9.34 -1.82
CA LEU A 735 27.80 -9.02 -0.70
C LEU A 735 27.79 -10.10 0.41
N LEU A 736 26.79 -10.98 0.42
CA LEU A 736 26.62 -12.04 1.44
C LEU A 736 27.36 -13.35 1.09
N ILE A 737 27.88 -13.50 -0.13
CA ILE A 737 28.34 -14.79 -0.69
C ILE A 737 29.83 -15.12 -0.39
N GLN A 738 30.60 -14.22 0.23
CA GLN A 738 32.07 -14.34 0.24
C GLN A 738 32.72 -15.15 1.40
N ASP A 739 31.99 -15.58 2.44
CA ASP A 739 32.55 -16.39 3.55
C ASP A 739 32.49 -17.92 3.30
N GLY A 740 32.68 -18.33 2.04
CA GLY A 740 32.62 -19.73 1.59
C GLY A 740 33.81 -20.16 0.72
N GLY A 741 35.00 -19.63 0.98
CA GLY A 741 36.14 -19.71 0.06
C GLY A 741 37.51 -19.98 0.70
N ALA A 742 37.63 -21.02 1.54
CA ALA A 742 38.93 -21.55 1.96
C ALA A 742 38.87 -23.10 2.10
N GLU A 743 39.94 -23.77 1.68
CA GLU A 743 40.18 -25.24 1.67
C GLU A 743 39.51 -26.08 0.56
N VAL A 744 40.03 -25.96 -0.68
CA VAL A 744 40.61 -27.11 -1.42
C VAL A 744 41.88 -26.66 -2.17
N ALA A 745 43.01 -26.63 -1.47
CA ALA A 745 44.38 -26.70 -2.01
C ALA A 745 45.36 -26.93 -0.86
#